data_AF-A0AA96W8I0-F1
#
_entry.id   AF-A0AA96W8I0-F1
#
_cell.length_a   1.000
_cell.length_b   1.000
_cell.length_c   1.000
_cell.angle_alpha   90.00
_cell.angle_beta   90.00
_cell.angle_gamma   90.00
#
_symmetry.space_group_name_H-M   'P 1'
#
loop_
_entity.id
_entity.type
_entity.pdbx_description
1 polymer ?
#
loop_
_entity_poly.entity_id
_entity_poly.type
_entity_poly.pdbx_seq_one_letter_code
_entity_poly.pdbx_strand_id
1 'polypeptide(L)'
;MRGSPTDRRPTPRPRRVRRAALATAPAVLLLPLLGAAPPESGFSASGGLQGAFTAAAERYGVPRSVLLGVSYLQSRWDEHGGAPSVTGGYGPMHLTDARTALAEAPHHGEGTEDARGDESRPLTVPEAKLPQPAELPARLRTLTRAAELTGLPARKLRTDAEANVAGGAALLAAAQRQLGAEPSADPADWYGAVARFSGADDRATAAAYANEVFAVIRAGAERVTDAGQRVALAADPDLAPDTGQLSRSGLRAAAAGAECPTTVACEWIPAPYQEFGDNDYGNHDLADRPNSQPIRYIVVHDTEGYWDTTLELVQDPTYVSWQYSLRSTDGHIAQHIKHKDVAWHAGNWYVNAGSIGLEHEGFLASPDAWYTEAMYRSSARLVRYLADRYGIPLDRQHILGHDTVPGPTTATIPGMHTDPGPYWDWRHYFELLGKPLGATSGADSTMVTILPDYAANRPVFTGCGSGGATCAVHGSSAVRLYSRPDVTSPLIKDIGLRPDGSGSTTNVNDLGSRVSTGQQYAVAERQGDWTAIWFLGQKAWFQNPPGKPTAVGATGLVVTPRDGLADIPVYGRAYPEASAYPAGVPAQAVSPWPYKLLKGQKYVTGGLVPGEYYYAVTFDTSGHRVVVGKDLYYEIQFGHRVAFVKAADVRVLPAG
;
A
#
# COMPACT_ATOMS: atom_id res chain seq x y z
N MET A 1 11.91 -28.93 -51.25
CA MET A 1 13.09 -28.53 -52.04
C MET A 1 13.42 -27.08 -51.70
N ARG A 2 14.70 -26.84 -51.36
CA ARG A 2 15.52 -25.59 -51.31
C ARG A 2 14.79 -24.24 -51.45
N GLY A 3 14.98 -23.23 -50.58
CA GLY A 3 15.93 -23.08 -49.47
C GLY A 3 15.65 -21.79 -48.66
N SER A 4 16.34 -21.68 -47.52
CA SER A 4 16.34 -20.55 -46.57
C SER A 4 17.76 -19.93 -46.49
N PRO A 5 18.10 -19.07 -45.51
CA PRO A 5 17.76 -17.65 -45.36
C PRO A 5 19.02 -16.78 -45.12
N THR A 6 18.90 -15.46 -44.95
CA THR A 6 20.01 -14.64 -44.38
C THR A 6 19.54 -13.77 -43.22
N ASP A 7 20.06 -14.11 -42.05
CA ASP A 7 20.09 -13.36 -40.79
C ASP A 7 21.35 -12.48 -40.75
N ARG A 8 21.32 -11.33 -40.07
CA ARG A 8 22.48 -10.44 -39.86
C ARG A 8 22.57 -10.02 -38.40
N ARG A 9 23.52 -10.64 -37.66
CA ARG A 9 24.10 -10.13 -36.41
C ARG A 9 25.37 -9.33 -36.69
N PRO A 10 25.72 -8.30 -35.88
CA PRO A 10 27.02 -7.66 -35.91
C PRO A 10 27.98 -8.23 -34.84
N THR A 11 29.23 -8.50 -35.24
CA THR A 11 30.37 -8.86 -34.37
C THR A 11 31.30 -7.66 -34.09
N PRO A 12 32.00 -7.63 -32.94
CA PRO A 12 32.83 -6.50 -32.49
C PRO A 12 34.26 -6.54 -33.06
N ARG A 13 34.93 -5.37 -33.12
CA ARG A 13 36.37 -5.25 -33.44
C ARG A 13 37.14 -4.48 -32.36
N PRO A 14 38.45 -4.78 -32.17
CA PRO A 14 39.23 -4.42 -30.99
C PRO A 14 39.99 -3.09 -31.16
N ARG A 15 40.27 -2.40 -30.05
CA ARG A 15 41.19 -1.24 -30.01
C ARG A 15 42.54 -1.64 -29.41
N ARG A 16 43.60 -1.42 -30.19
CA ARG A 16 45.00 -1.62 -29.84
C ARG A 16 45.56 -0.44 -29.03
N VAL A 17 46.44 -0.79 -28.10
CA VAL A 17 47.33 0.07 -27.32
C VAL A 17 48.45 0.62 -28.20
N ARG A 18 48.82 1.91 -28.03
CA ARG A 18 50.17 2.42 -28.29
C ARG A 18 50.56 3.47 -27.24
N ARG A 19 51.68 3.22 -26.57
CA ARG A 19 52.44 4.17 -25.74
C ARG A 19 53.43 4.93 -26.64
N ALA A 20 53.68 6.19 -26.33
CA ALA A 20 54.98 6.84 -26.50
C ALA A 20 55.07 8.05 -25.54
N ALA A 21 56.18 8.13 -24.82
CA ALA A 21 56.50 9.14 -23.83
C ALA A 21 57.39 10.24 -24.44
N LEU A 22 57.40 11.45 -23.87
CA LEU A 22 58.62 12.23 -23.64
C LEU A 22 58.36 13.39 -22.66
N ALA A 23 59.36 13.66 -21.85
CA ALA A 23 59.38 14.41 -20.60
C ALA A 23 59.94 15.83 -20.75
N THR A 24 59.57 16.72 -19.82
CA THR A 24 60.45 17.77 -19.26
C THR A 24 59.92 18.22 -17.89
N ALA A 25 60.76 18.14 -16.86
CA ALA A 25 60.58 18.81 -15.55
C ALA A 25 61.14 20.26 -15.63
N PRO A 26 60.83 21.14 -14.66
CA PRO A 26 61.74 21.26 -13.53
C PRO A 26 61.08 21.45 -12.15
N ALA A 27 61.94 21.30 -11.14
CA ALA A 27 61.75 21.28 -9.70
C ALA A 27 61.08 22.52 -9.08
N VAL A 28 60.54 22.37 -7.85
CA VAL A 28 60.70 23.30 -6.71
C VAL A 28 60.18 22.68 -5.40
N LEU A 29 61.10 22.59 -4.42
CA LEU A 29 60.99 22.63 -2.95
C LEU A 29 60.04 21.69 -2.17
N LEU A 30 60.66 20.77 -1.42
CA LEU A 30 60.12 20.02 -0.29
C LEU A 30 60.09 20.87 1.00
N LEU A 31 58.91 20.97 1.63
CA LEU A 31 58.71 21.31 3.03
C LEU A 31 57.86 20.19 3.66
N PRO A 32 58.16 19.70 4.89
CA PRO A 32 57.37 18.67 5.52
C PRO A 32 56.14 19.31 6.18
N LEU A 33 55.00 19.27 5.51
CA LEU A 33 53.72 19.45 6.18
C LEU A 33 53.37 18.12 6.87
N LEU A 34 53.45 18.11 8.20
CA LEU A 34 52.77 17.16 9.06
C LEU A 34 51.27 17.18 8.70
N GLY A 35 50.87 16.31 7.79
CA GLY A 35 49.47 16.08 7.47
C GLY A 35 48.81 15.42 8.68
N ALA A 36 47.99 16.19 9.40
CA ALA A 36 46.98 15.64 10.27
C ALA A 36 46.17 14.61 9.47
N ALA A 37 46.12 13.38 9.96
CA ALA A 37 45.16 12.40 9.50
C ALA A 37 43.75 13.06 9.54
N PRO A 38 42.88 12.80 8.56
CA PRO A 38 41.48 13.21 8.70
C PRO A 38 40.96 12.64 10.02
N PRO A 39 40.17 13.40 10.80
CA PRO A 39 39.60 12.85 12.01
C PRO A 39 38.75 11.65 11.56
N GLU A 40 39.13 10.46 11.99
CA GLU A 40 38.18 9.37 12.12
C GLU A 40 37.06 9.93 12.98
N SER A 41 35.93 10.22 12.34
CA SER A 41 34.69 10.50 13.02
C SER A 41 34.42 9.29 13.90
N GLY A 42 34.68 9.44 15.20
CA GLY A 42 34.49 8.41 16.20
C GLY A 42 33.03 7.96 16.22
N PHE A 43 32.74 6.87 15.54
CA PHE A 43 31.55 6.08 15.79
C PHE A 43 31.82 5.26 17.04
N SER A 44 31.19 5.65 18.15
CA SER A 44 31.17 4.84 19.37
C SER A 44 30.53 3.49 19.05
N ALA A 45 31.34 2.43 19.02
CA ALA A 45 30.94 1.07 18.68
C ALA A 45 30.19 0.35 19.82
N SER A 46 29.68 1.05 20.85
CA SER A 46 29.04 0.43 22.02
C SER A 46 27.77 1.12 22.53
N GLY A 47 27.10 1.97 21.73
CA GLY A 47 25.92 2.72 22.21
C GLY A 47 24.76 2.88 21.22
N GLY A 48 24.76 2.18 20.09
CA GLY A 48 23.72 2.28 19.05
C GLY A 48 23.00 0.96 18.77
N LEU A 49 21.91 1.01 18.00
CA LEU A 49 21.03 -0.14 17.74
C LEU A 49 21.76 -1.38 17.18
N GLN A 50 22.77 -1.20 16.31
CA GLN A 50 23.64 -2.30 15.83
C GLN A 50 24.36 -3.04 16.97
N GLY A 51 24.78 -2.29 18.01
CA GLY A 51 25.39 -2.84 19.21
C GLY A 51 24.40 -3.63 20.04
N ALA A 52 23.16 -3.15 20.18
CA ALA A 52 22.07 -3.87 20.85
C ALA A 52 21.78 -5.22 20.19
N PHE A 53 21.76 -5.29 18.86
CA PHE A 53 21.66 -6.57 18.12
C PHE A 53 22.82 -7.51 18.43
N THR A 54 24.04 -7.00 18.54
CA THR A 54 25.22 -7.80 18.86
C THR A 54 25.14 -8.35 20.29
N ALA A 55 24.84 -7.49 21.27
CA ALA A 55 24.71 -7.88 22.67
C ALA A 55 23.58 -8.89 22.90
N ALA A 56 22.43 -8.70 22.26
CA ALA A 56 21.30 -9.63 22.35
C ALA A 56 21.61 -10.98 21.68
N ALA A 57 22.25 -10.97 20.50
CA ALA A 57 22.70 -12.18 19.82
C ALA A 57 23.61 -13.03 20.72
N GLU A 58 24.63 -12.41 21.34
CA GLU A 58 25.56 -13.08 22.26
C GLU A 58 24.84 -13.60 23.51
N ARG A 59 23.98 -12.78 24.13
CA ARG A 59 23.28 -13.14 25.38
C ARG A 59 22.33 -14.33 25.21
N TYR A 60 21.65 -14.42 24.07
CA TYR A 60 20.62 -15.44 23.83
C TYR A 60 21.08 -16.56 22.91
N GLY A 61 22.33 -16.51 22.43
CA GLY A 61 22.91 -17.52 21.55
C GLY A 61 22.27 -17.56 20.16
N VAL A 62 21.64 -16.46 19.72
CA VAL A 62 21.00 -16.35 18.40
C VAL A 62 22.00 -15.74 17.42
N PRO A 63 22.21 -16.30 16.21
CA PRO A 63 23.06 -15.67 15.21
C PRO A 63 22.58 -14.25 14.89
N ARG A 64 23.50 -13.30 14.91
CA ARG A 64 23.17 -11.87 14.70
C ARG A 64 22.46 -11.63 13.37
N SER A 65 22.81 -12.36 12.31
CA SER A 65 22.15 -12.27 11.01
C SER A 65 20.68 -12.68 11.06
N VAL A 66 20.34 -13.73 11.82
CA VAL A 66 18.96 -14.17 12.05
C VAL A 66 18.17 -13.09 12.77
N LEU A 67 18.72 -12.55 13.85
CA LEU A 67 18.04 -11.52 14.64
C LEU A 67 17.81 -10.23 13.83
N LEU A 68 18.82 -9.77 13.09
CA LEU A 68 18.70 -8.64 12.17
C LEU A 68 17.69 -8.92 11.04
N GLY A 69 17.70 -10.11 10.45
CA GLY A 69 16.79 -10.49 9.37
C GLY A 69 15.32 -10.53 9.81
N VAL A 70 15.05 -11.10 10.98
CA VAL A 70 13.70 -11.09 11.59
C VAL A 70 13.26 -9.65 11.87
N SER A 71 14.11 -8.86 12.53
CA SER A 71 13.80 -7.47 12.85
C SER A 71 13.56 -6.61 11.60
N TYR A 72 14.29 -6.88 10.51
CA TYR A 72 14.09 -6.17 9.25
C TYR A 72 12.69 -6.42 8.67
N LEU A 73 12.18 -7.65 8.70
CA LEU A 73 10.81 -7.93 8.25
C LEU A 73 9.73 -7.45 9.20
N GLN A 74 10.07 -7.29 10.47
CA GLN A 74 9.13 -6.74 11.42
C GLN A 74 8.98 -5.23 11.20
N SER A 75 10.05 -4.44 11.29
CA SER A 75 9.96 -2.96 11.24
C SER A 75 10.98 -2.25 10.35
N ARG A 76 11.80 -2.99 9.59
CA ARG A 76 13.00 -2.45 8.91
C ARG A 76 14.00 -1.82 9.89
N TRP A 77 14.02 -2.34 11.12
CA TRP A 77 14.80 -1.86 12.29
C TRP A 77 14.35 -0.53 12.88
N ASP A 78 13.24 0.05 12.40
CA ASP A 78 12.72 1.31 12.91
C ASP A 78 12.13 1.13 14.32
N GLU A 79 12.26 2.17 15.15
CA GLU A 79 11.83 2.20 16.55
C GLU A 79 10.45 2.85 16.73
N HIS A 80 10.02 3.62 15.73
CA HIS A 80 8.74 4.31 15.62
C HIS A 80 8.44 5.22 16.80
N GLY A 81 9.47 5.79 17.43
CA GLY A 81 9.32 6.65 18.60
C GLY A 81 8.63 5.98 19.81
N GLY A 82 8.60 4.64 19.86
CA GLY A 82 7.87 3.88 20.88
C GLY A 82 6.38 3.74 20.63
N ALA A 83 5.89 4.16 19.47
CA ALA A 83 4.50 4.07 19.08
C ALA A 83 4.15 2.65 18.54
N PRO A 84 2.94 2.13 18.81
CA PRO A 84 2.54 0.81 18.34
C PRO A 84 2.23 0.79 16.83
N SER A 85 2.55 -0.31 16.17
CA SER A 85 2.04 -0.63 14.83
C SER A 85 0.52 -0.82 14.82
N VAL A 86 -0.06 -0.97 13.62
CA VAL A 86 -1.49 -1.29 13.40
C VAL A 86 -2.02 -2.49 14.20
N THR A 87 -1.14 -3.41 14.60
CA THR A 87 -1.50 -4.59 15.43
C THR A 87 -0.94 -4.54 16.84
N GLY A 88 -0.55 -3.35 17.33
CA GLY A 88 -0.03 -3.19 18.69
C GLY A 88 1.40 -3.71 18.90
N GLY A 89 2.20 -3.80 17.84
CA GLY A 89 3.60 -4.21 17.88
C GLY A 89 4.54 -3.02 18.14
N TYR A 90 5.50 -3.17 19.04
CA TYR A 90 6.42 -2.10 19.43
C TYR A 90 7.86 -2.39 19.01
N GLY A 91 8.58 -1.34 18.63
CA GLY A 91 10.03 -1.33 18.41
C GLY A 91 10.55 -2.25 17.29
N PRO A 92 11.88 -2.41 17.19
CA PRO A 92 12.52 -3.11 16.07
C PRO A 92 12.08 -4.56 15.86
N MET A 93 11.64 -5.24 16.91
CA MET A 93 11.21 -6.64 16.86
C MET A 93 9.69 -6.81 16.75
N HIS A 94 8.91 -5.72 16.68
CA HIS A 94 7.43 -5.73 16.68
C HIS A 94 6.88 -6.63 17.80
N LEU A 95 7.30 -6.36 19.05
CA LEU A 95 6.77 -7.10 20.20
C LEU A 95 5.34 -6.63 20.48
N THR A 96 4.36 -7.52 20.33
CA THR A 96 2.93 -7.18 20.37
C THR A 96 2.35 -7.15 21.77
N ASP A 97 1.63 -6.06 22.06
CA ASP A 97 0.83 -5.81 23.25
C ASP A 97 -0.47 -5.10 22.84
N ALA A 98 -1.29 -5.81 22.08
CA ALA A 98 -2.49 -5.22 21.48
C ALA A 98 -3.48 -4.70 22.53
N ARG A 99 -3.52 -5.29 23.74
CA ARG A 99 -4.38 -4.79 24.83
C ARG A 99 -4.03 -3.35 25.22
N THR A 100 -2.75 -3.04 25.32
CA THR A 100 -2.31 -1.68 25.68
C THR A 100 -2.58 -0.72 24.53
N ALA A 101 -2.27 -1.13 23.29
CA ALA A 101 -2.55 -0.31 22.11
C ALA A 101 -4.06 -0.01 21.94
N LEU A 102 -4.92 -1.02 22.17
CA LEU A 102 -6.38 -0.90 22.08
C LEU A 102 -7.01 0.02 23.12
N ALA A 103 -6.40 0.15 24.30
CA ALA A 103 -6.91 1.05 25.33
C ALA A 103 -6.71 2.54 24.95
N GLU A 104 -5.82 2.81 24.01
CA GLU A 104 -5.42 4.15 23.58
C GLU A 104 -5.94 4.49 22.17
N ALA A 105 -6.43 3.50 21.42
CA ALA A 105 -6.89 3.66 20.04
C ALA A 105 -8.38 4.08 19.96
N PRO A 106 -8.72 5.20 19.29
CA PRO A 106 -10.08 5.44 18.84
C PRO A 106 -10.43 4.47 17.69
N HIS A 107 -11.58 3.81 17.77
CA HIS A 107 -12.18 3.16 16.61
C HIS A 107 -13.08 4.19 15.92
N HIS A 108 -12.77 4.53 14.67
CA HIS A 108 -13.66 5.29 13.81
C HIS A 108 -14.13 4.36 12.70
N GLY A 109 -15.45 4.18 12.57
CA GLY A 109 -16.02 3.60 11.36
C GLY A 109 -15.85 4.61 10.22
N GLU A 110 -15.28 4.15 9.12
CA GLU A 110 -15.07 4.92 7.90
C GLU A 110 -16.29 4.77 6.96
N GLY A 111 -16.64 5.87 6.28
CA GLY A 111 -17.65 5.88 5.22
C GLY A 111 -19.09 5.64 5.67
N THR A 112 -20.04 6.18 4.89
CA THR A 112 -21.45 5.77 4.97
C THR A 112 -21.93 5.23 3.62
N GLU A 113 -20.97 4.90 2.74
CA GLU A 113 -21.28 4.39 1.42
C GLU A 113 -21.85 2.97 1.49
N ASP A 114 -22.67 2.66 0.49
CA ASP A 114 -23.07 1.30 0.20
C ASP A 114 -21.91 0.60 -0.51
N ALA A 115 -21.26 -0.36 0.17
CA ALA A 115 -20.09 -1.10 -0.35
C ALA A 115 -20.34 -1.84 -1.68
N ARG A 116 -21.59 -2.23 -1.97
CA ARG A 116 -21.96 -2.81 -3.28
C ARG A 116 -21.89 -1.72 -4.36
N GLY A 117 -22.31 -0.51 -4.05
CA GLY A 117 -22.23 0.66 -4.95
C GLY A 117 -23.16 0.56 -6.16
N ASP A 118 -24.18 -0.30 -6.08
CA ASP A 118 -25.21 -0.54 -7.09
C ASP A 118 -26.53 0.09 -6.64
N GLU A 119 -26.83 1.27 -7.16
CA GLU A 119 -28.03 2.03 -6.80
C GLU A 119 -29.35 1.31 -7.12
N SER A 120 -29.30 0.26 -7.96
CA SER A 120 -30.47 -0.57 -8.25
C SER A 120 -30.73 -1.63 -7.18
N ARG A 121 -29.75 -1.91 -6.31
CA ARG A 121 -29.78 -2.91 -5.24
C ARG A 121 -29.12 -2.35 -3.98
N PRO A 122 -29.72 -1.34 -3.33
CA PRO A 122 -29.13 -0.75 -2.12
C PRO A 122 -28.88 -1.83 -1.07
N LEU A 123 -27.66 -1.86 -0.53
CA LEU A 123 -27.27 -2.78 0.53
C LEU A 123 -27.38 -2.07 1.88
N THR A 124 -28.12 -2.67 2.81
CA THR A 124 -28.06 -2.30 4.22
C THR A 124 -27.31 -3.39 4.95
N VAL A 125 -26.07 -3.13 5.33
CA VAL A 125 -25.32 -4.06 6.16
C VAL A 125 -25.64 -3.83 7.64
N PRO A 126 -25.77 -4.91 8.44
CA PRO A 126 -25.80 -4.78 9.88
C PRO A 126 -24.58 -4.01 10.38
N GLU A 127 -24.76 -3.19 11.42
CA GLU A 127 -23.62 -2.58 12.11
C GLU A 127 -22.71 -3.70 12.62
N ALA A 128 -21.45 -3.68 12.19
CA ALA A 128 -20.47 -4.68 12.58
C ALA A 128 -20.29 -4.62 14.11
N LYS A 129 -20.81 -5.62 14.82
CA LYS A 129 -20.49 -5.80 16.23
C LYS A 129 -19.07 -6.30 16.30
N LEU A 130 -18.11 -5.39 16.49
CA LEU A 130 -16.74 -5.77 16.79
C LEU A 130 -16.79 -6.76 17.98
N PRO A 131 -16.29 -8.00 17.83
CA PRO A 131 -16.25 -8.93 18.95
C PRO A 131 -15.48 -8.26 20.08
N GLN A 132 -16.05 -8.25 21.29
CA GLN A 132 -15.24 -7.90 22.46
C GLN A 132 -14.07 -8.88 22.49
N PRO A 133 -12.83 -8.44 22.76
CA PRO A 133 -11.70 -9.35 22.73
C PRO A 133 -11.97 -10.56 23.63
N ALA A 134 -12.31 -11.70 23.03
CA ALA A 134 -11.91 -12.99 23.58
C ALA A 134 -10.39 -12.92 23.77
N GLU A 135 -9.83 -13.70 24.70
CA GLU A 135 -8.40 -13.65 25.01
C GLU A 135 -7.55 -13.41 23.75
N LEU A 136 -6.87 -12.26 23.68
CA LEU A 136 -6.12 -11.86 22.49
C LEU A 136 -5.27 -13.06 22.01
N PRO A 137 -5.24 -13.34 20.70
CA PRO A 137 -4.46 -14.46 20.18
C PRO A 137 -2.99 -14.30 20.60
N ALA A 138 -2.28 -15.41 20.75
CA ALA A 138 -0.89 -15.40 21.25
C ALA A 138 0.03 -14.50 20.39
N ARG A 139 -0.23 -14.41 19.08
CA ARG A 139 0.48 -13.54 18.13
C ARG A 139 0.38 -12.04 18.46
N LEU A 140 -0.65 -11.62 19.21
CA LEU A 140 -0.86 -10.24 19.66
C LEU A 140 -0.44 -9.99 21.12
N ARG A 141 0.28 -10.94 21.73
CA ARG A 141 0.77 -10.90 23.12
C ARG A 141 2.26 -11.26 23.26
N THR A 142 3.05 -11.11 22.20
CA THR A 142 4.46 -11.55 22.22
C THR A 142 5.31 -10.74 23.20
N LEU A 143 4.94 -9.48 23.48
CA LEU A 143 5.63 -8.63 24.45
C LEU A 143 5.52 -9.16 25.88
N THR A 144 4.36 -9.69 26.28
CA THR A 144 4.19 -10.31 27.61
C THR A 144 5.14 -11.50 27.75
N ARG A 145 5.21 -12.35 26.72
CA ARG A 145 6.12 -13.50 26.73
C ARG A 145 7.59 -13.07 26.74
N ALA A 146 7.95 -12.02 26.00
CA ALA A 146 9.29 -11.44 26.03
C ALA A 146 9.66 -10.91 27.43
N ALA A 147 8.73 -10.26 28.13
CA ALA A 147 8.94 -9.80 29.51
C ALA A 147 9.27 -10.95 30.47
N GLU A 148 8.53 -12.06 30.38
CA GLU A 148 8.80 -13.27 31.18
C GLU A 148 10.17 -13.87 30.89
N LEU A 149 10.54 -13.98 29.62
CA LEU A 149 11.81 -14.60 29.20
C LEU A 149 13.04 -13.75 29.52
N THR A 150 12.89 -12.42 29.53
CA THR A 150 13.99 -11.49 29.77
C THR A 150 14.09 -11.01 31.22
N GLY A 151 12.99 -11.07 31.97
CA GLY A 151 12.84 -10.43 33.28
C GLY A 151 12.70 -8.89 33.20
N LEU A 152 12.54 -8.33 32.00
CA LEU A 152 12.42 -6.88 31.81
C LEU A 152 10.95 -6.41 31.96
N PRO A 153 10.71 -5.20 32.51
CA PRO A 153 9.36 -4.64 32.57
C PRO A 153 8.77 -4.39 31.18
N ALA A 154 7.48 -4.67 31.00
CA ALA A 154 6.76 -4.45 29.73
C ALA A 154 6.93 -3.02 29.17
N ARG A 155 6.87 -2.00 30.04
CA ARG A 155 7.11 -0.60 29.64
C ARG A 155 8.46 -0.42 28.94
N LYS A 156 9.52 -1.06 29.44
CA LYS A 156 10.85 -0.95 28.84
C LYS A 156 10.88 -1.61 27.46
N LEU A 157 10.24 -2.78 27.29
CA LEU A 157 10.14 -3.44 25.99
C LEU A 157 9.36 -2.63 24.94
N ARG A 158 8.45 -1.73 25.35
CA ARG A 158 7.73 -0.84 24.44
C ARG A 158 8.54 0.39 24.01
N THR A 159 9.31 0.98 24.92
CA THR A 159 9.91 2.31 24.72
C THR A 159 11.43 2.31 24.53
N ASP A 160 12.10 1.17 24.70
CA ASP A 160 13.57 1.05 24.65
C ASP A 160 13.96 -0.02 23.62
N ALA A 161 14.64 0.42 22.56
CA ALA A 161 14.97 -0.46 21.43
C ALA A 161 15.92 -1.60 21.81
N GLU A 162 16.88 -1.36 22.71
CA GLU A 162 17.79 -2.41 23.19
C GLU A 162 17.03 -3.51 23.93
N ALA A 163 16.14 -3.13 24.85
CA ALA A 163 15.27 -4.06 25.55
C ALA A 163 14.36 -4.81 24.58
N ASN A 164 13.79 -4.11 23.59
CA ASN A 164 12.94 -4.72 22.57
C ASN A 164 13.69 -5.78 21.75
N VAL A 165 14.91 -5.47 21.29
CA VAL A 165 15.80 -6.41 20.60
C VAL A 165 16.14 -7.61 21.49
N ALA A 166 16.44 -7.40 22.76
CA ALA A 166 16.65 -8.47 23.72
C ALA A 166 15.40 -9.37 23.90
N GLY A 167 14.21 -8.77 23.92
CA GLY A 167 12.93 -9.49 23.96
C GLY A 167 12.72 -10.38 22.75
N GLY A 168 12.95 -9.86 21.54
CA GLY A 168 12.86 -10.64 20.30
C GLY A 168 13.89 -11.78 20.22
N ALA A 169 15.13 -11.53 20.64
CA ALA A 169 16.17 -12.57 20.73
C ALA A 169 15.78 -13.67 21.72
N ALA A 170 15.21 -13.31 22.87
CA ALA A 170 14.73 -14.27 23.85
C ALA A 170 13.58 -15.15 23.31
N LEU A 171 12.67 -14.57 22.52
CA LEU A 171 11.59 -15.30 21.86
C LEU A 171 12.14 -16.30 20.83
N LEU A 172 13.10 -15.91 19.98
CA LEU A 172 13.74 -16.81 19.02
C LEU A 172 14.45 -17.97 19.73
N ALA A 173 15.23 -17.68 20.78
CA ALA A 173 15.92 -18.71 21.55
C ALA A 173 14.91 -19.66 22.24
N ALA A 174 13.77 -19.16 22.71
CA ALA A 174 12.70 -19.99 23.25
C ALA A 174 12.06 -20.89 22.18
N ALA A 175 11.83 -20.36 20.98
CA ALA A 175 11.30 -21.13 19.86
C ALA A 175 12.25 -22.26 19.42
N GLN A 176 13.57 -22.00 19.40
CA GLN A 176 14.60 -23.00 19.11
C GLN A 176 14.57 -24.15 20.13
N ARG A 177 14.53 -23.82 21.43
CA ARG A 177 14.41 -24.83 22.51
C ARG A 177 13.13 -25.66 22.40
N GLN A 178 12.00 -25.03 22.05
CA GLN A 178 10.73 -25.74 21.84
C GLN A 178 10.73 -26.68 20.63
N LEU A 179 11.67 -26.55 19.70
CA LEU A 179 11.90 -27.50 18.61
C LEU A 179 12.80 -28.67 19.03
N GLY A 180 13.30 -28.66 20.27
CA GLY A 180 14.31 -29.61 20.74
C GLY A 180 15.66 -29.43 20.03
N ALA A 181 15.91 -28.24 19.48
CA ALA A 181 17.17 -27.90 18.83
C ALA A 181 18.08 -27.17 19.82
N GLU A 182 19.37 -27.52 19.80
CA GLU A 182 20.39 -26.82 20.58
C GLU A 182 20.70 -25.45 19.95
N PRO A 183 21.19 -24.47 20.73
CA PRO A 183 21.74 -23.24 20.18
C PRO A 183 22.87 -23.55 19.19
N SER A 184 22.81 -22.93 18.01
CA SER A 184 23.82 -23.07 16.96
C SER A 184 24.31 -21.69 16.51
N ALA A 185 25.60 -21.61 16.19
CA ALA A 185 26.18 -20.41 15.59
C ALA A 185 25.86 -20.31 14.08
N ASP A 186 25.44 -21.40 13.45
CA ASP A 186 25.05 -21.44 12.04
C ASP A 186 23.63 -20.88 11.86
N PRO A 187 23.43 -19.78 11.10
CA PRO A 187 22.10 -19.25 10.79
C PRO A 187 21.15 -20.27 10.15
N ALA A 188 21.67 -21.26 9.39
CA ALA A 188 20.86 -22.28 8.73
C ALA A 188 20.02 -23.11 9.72
N ASP A 189 20.55 -23.33 10.92
CA ASP A 189 19.94 -24.14 11.97
C ASP A 189 18.78 -23.44 12.70
N TRP A 190 18.49 -22.18 12.37
CA TRP A 190 17.45 -21.37 13.03
C TRP A 190 16.17 -21.24 12.21
N TYR A 191 16.09 -21.87 11.03
CA TYR A 191 14.95 -21.73 10.14
C TYR A 191 13.61 -22.08 10.81
N GLY A 192 13.55 -23.17 11.58
CA GLY A 192 12.35 -23.56 12.32
C GLY A 192 11.97 -22.58 13.43
N ALA A 193 12.94 -22.00 14.14
CA ALA A 193 12.69 -20.99 15.17
C ALA A 193 12.16 -19.70 14.56
N VAL A 194 12.73 -19.26 13.44
CA VAL A 194 12.21 -18.12 12.65
C VAL A 194 10.80 -18.39 12.17
N ALA A 195 10.53 -19.59 11.66
CA ALA A 195 9.19 -19.97 11.22
C ALA A 195 8.18 -19.92 12.37
N ARG A 196 8.53 -20.36 13.57
CA ARG A 196 7.66 -20.26 14.77
C ARG A 196 7.53 -18.83 15.29
N PHE A 197 8.54 -17.99 15.13
CA PHE A 197 8.50 -16.58 15.54
C PHE A 197 7.37 -15.81 14.84
N SER A 198 7.02 -16.19 13.61
CA SER A 198 5.89 -15.59 12.87
C SER A 198 4.55 -15.64 13.60
N GLY A 199 4.37 -16.61 14.52
CA GLY A 199 3.09 -16.87 15.16
C GLY A 199 2.06 -17.56 14.26
N ALA A 200 2.47 -18.02 13.07
CA ALA A 200 1.61 -18.78 12.16
C ALA A 200 1.16 -20.12 12.76
N ASP A 201 -0.07 -20.52 12.44
CA ASP A 201 -0.68 -21.78 12.86
C ASP A 201 -0.52 -22.90 11.81
N ASP A 202 -0.23 -22.54 10.56
CA ASP A 202 0.03 -23.46 9.45
C ASP A 202 1.49 -23.42 8.94
N ARG A 203 1.91 -24.53 8.30
CA ARG A 203 3.29 -24.71 7.80
C ARG A 203 3.63 -23.79 6.63
N ALA A 204 2.69 -23.49 5.74
CA ALA A 204 2.96 -22.70 4.54
C ALA A 204 3.26 -21.25 4.91
N THR A 205 2.49 -20.68 5.84
CA THR A 205 2.71 -19.35 6.41
C THR A 205 4.01 -19.25 7.17
N ALA A 206 4.26 -20.18 8.08
CA ALA A 206 5.52 -20.22 8.82
C ALA A 206 6.74 -20.33 7.89
N ALA A 207 6.64 -21.15 6.83
CA ALA A 207 7.68 -21.30 5.82
C ALA A 207 7.88 -20.03 4.99
N ALA A 208 6.81 -19.38 4.54
CA ALA A 208 6.91 -18.16 3.72
C ALA A 208 7.58 -17.02 4.49
N TYR A 209 7.20 -16.82 5.76
CA TYR A 209 7.85 -15.85 6.64
C TYR A 209 9.35 -16.15 6.79
N ALA A 210 9.70 -17.39 7.13
CA ALA A 210 11.10 -17.78 7.28
C ALA A 210 11.89 -17.68 5.97
N ASN A 211 11.30 -18.05 4.84
CA ASN A 211 11.93 -17.90 3.52
C ASN A 211 12.26 -16.44 3.22
N GLU A 212 11.38 -15.51 3.59
CA GLU A 212 11.61 -14.08 3.42
C GLU A 212 12.73 -13.58 4.33
N VAL A 213 12.78 -14.00 5.60
CA VAL A 213 13.88 -13.65 6.51
C VAL A 213 15.23 -14.10 5.93
N PHE A 214 15.29 -15.34 5.45
CA PHE A 214 16.50 -15.88 4.84
C PHE A 214 16.82 -15.22 3.49
N ALA A 215 15.82 -14.76 2.74
CA ALA A 215 16.05 -13.96 1.53
C ALA A 215 16.69 -12.61 1.86
N VAL A 216 16.25 -11.94 2.93
CA VAL A 216 16.86 -10.71 3.44
C VAL A 216 18.30 -10.96 3.90
N ILE A 217 18.57 -12.06 4.60
CA ILE A 217 19.95 -12.42 5.01
C ILE A 217 20.84 -12.68 3.79
N ARG A 218 20.35 -13.43 2.80
CA ARG A 218 21.12 -13.69 1.57
C ARG A 218 21.46 -12.42 0.80
N ALA A 219 20.52 -11.49 0.72
CA ALA A 219 20.69 -10.23 0.02
C ALA A 219 21.54 -9.22 0.82
N GLY A 220 21.50 -9.29 2.14
CA GLY A 220 21.95 -8.22 3.02
C GLY A 220 21.01 -7.01 2.96
N ALA A 221 21.19 -6.08 3.90
CA ALA A 221 20.45 -4.83 3.93
C ALA A 221 21.25 -3.76 4.68
N GLU A 222 21.05 -2.49 4.33
CA GLU A 222 21.61 -1.36 5.06
C GLU A 222 20.61 -0.21 5.06
N ARG A 223 20.40 0.43 6.22
CA ARG A 223 19.43 1.52 6.37
C ARG A 223 19.85 2.47 7.49
N VAL A 224 19.50 3.74 7.35
CA VAL A 224 19.40 4.68 8.47
C VAL A 224 17.96 4.66 8.97
N THR A 225 17.76 4.28 10.23
CA THR A 225 16.43 4.15 10.82
C THR A 225 15.76 5.50 11.01
N ASP A 226 14.47 5.47 11.34
CA ASP A 226 13.69 6.65 11.74
C ASP A 226 14.30 7.45 12.93
N ALA A 227 15.03 6.77 13.80
CA ALA A 227 15.81 7.36 14.91
C ALA A 227 17.23 7.84 14.49
N GLY A 228 17.58 7.75 13.21
CA GLY A 228 18.87 8.18 12.68
C GLY A 228 20.03 7.18 12.92
N GLN A 229 19.73 5.95 13.35
CA GLN A 229 20.73 4.91 13.58
C GLN A 229 21.07 4.20 12.26
N ARG A 230 22.37 4.05 11.94
CA ARG A 230 22.79 3.22 10.80
C ARG A 230 22.84 1.75 11.24
N VAL A 231 22.06 0.90 10.58
CA VAL A 231 22.02 -0.54 10.82
C VAL A 231 22.35 -1.27 9.51
N ALA A 232 23.16 -2.32 9.62
CA ALA A 232 23.61 -3.13 8.50
C ALA A 232 23.54 -4.62 8.81
N LEU A 233 23.03 -5.36 7.83
CA LEU A 233 23.05 -6.81 7.72
C LEU A 233 23.94 -7.18 6.53
N ALA A 234 25.07 -7.81 6.81
CA ALA A 234 25.94 -8.33 5.77
C ALA A 234 25.22 -9.43 4.97
N ALA A 235 25.39 -9.43 3.66
CA ALA A 235 24.86 -10.44 2.76
C ALA A 235 25.57 -11.78 2.96
N ASP A 236 24.81 -12.86 2.97
CA ASP A 236 25.33 -14.24 2.94
C ASP A 236 24.66 -15.03 1.81
N PRO A 237 25.09 -14.84 0.54
CA PRO A 237 24.38 -15.34 -0.63
C PRO A 237 24.30 -16.88 -0.69
N ASP A 238 25.23 -17.57 -0.01
CA ASP A 238 25.34 -19.03 0.00
C ASP A 238 24.53 -19.68 1.15
N LEU A 239 23.86 -18.88 2.00
CA LEU A 239 23.06 -19.38 3.11
C LEU A 239 21.87 -20.24 2.63
N ALA A 240 21.96 -21.53 2.92
CA ALA A 240 20.92 -22.50 2.69
C ALA A 240 20.20 -22.87 4.01
N PRO A 241 18.91 -22.52 4.20
CA PRO A 241 18.19 -22.87 5.42
C PRO A 241 17.95 -24.38 5.55
N ASP A 242 17.99 -24.91 6.78
CA ASP A 242 17.48 -26.26 7.07
C ASP A 242 15.94 -26.24 7.13
N THR A 243 15.30 -26.37 5.96
CA THR A 243 13.84 -26.41 5.87
C THR A 243 13.22 -27.67 6.49
N GLY A 244 14.02 -28.71 6.74
CA GLY A 244 13.58 -29.96 7.35
C GLY A 244 13.03 -29.78 8.76
N GLN A 245 13.43 -28.72 9.46
CA GLN A 245 12.98 -28.38 10.81
C GLN A 245 11.46 -28.15 10.90
N LEU A 246 10.81 -27.69 9.82
CA LEU A 246 9.36 -27.47 9.80
C LEU A 246 8.56 -28.75 10.01
N SER A 247 9.09 -29.92 9.66
CA SER A 247 8.42 -31.20 9.91
C SER A 247 8.20 -31.45 11.41
N ARG A 248 9.06 -30.87 12.27
CA ARG A 248 9.02 -30.96 13.74
C ARG A 248 8.18 -29.87 14.41
N SER A 249 7.59 -28.96 13.63
CA SER A 249 6.86 -27.80 14.15
C SER A 249 5.45 -28.13 14.68
N GLY A 250 4.87 -29.27 14.30
CA GLY A 250 3.50 -29.65 14.67
C GLY A 250 2.40 -28.78 14.02
N LEU A 251 2.75 -27.85 13.12
CA LEU A 251 1.81 -26.96 12.45
C LEU A 251 0.91 -27.72 11.47
N ARG A 252 -0.31 -27.21 11.24
CA ARG A 252 -1.28 -27.76 10.28
C ARG A 252 -0.85 -27.49 8.82
N ALA A 253 -1.49 -28.15 7.87
CA ALA A 253 -1.39 -27.77 6.47
C ALA A 253 -2.36 -26.61 6.16
N ALA A 254 -1.97 -25.71 5.25
CA ALA A 254 -2.86 -24.67 4.73
C ALA A 254 -3.89 -25.28 3.77
N ALA A 255 -5.11 -24.74 3.77
CA ALA A 255 -6.14 -25.13 2.83
C ALA A 255 -5.75 -24.75 1.39
N ALA A 256 -5.92 -25.70 0.47
CA ALA A 256 -5.62 -25.52 -0.93
C ALA A 256 -6.75 -24.79 -1.67
N GLY A 257 -6.42 -24.28 -2.86
CA GLY A 257 -7.40 -23.72 -3.78
C GLY A 257 -7.23 -22.23 -4.04
N ALA A 258 -6.40 -21.51 -3.27
CA ALA A 258 -6.21 -20.08 -3.45
C ALA A 258 -5.45 -19.72 -4.75
N GLU A 259 -5.78 -18.56 -5.34
CA GLU A 259 -5.24 -18.05 -6.61
C GLU A 259 -4.12 -17.02 -6.34
N CYS A 260 -2.99 -17.50 -5.85
CA CYS A 260 -1.86 -16.68 -5.41
C CYS A 260 -0.54 -17.11 -6.06
N PRO A 261 0.49 -16.24 -6.11
CA PRO A 261 1.81 -16.68 -6.52
C PRO A 261 2.39 -17.67 -5.49
N THR A 262 3.21 -18.63 -5.92
CA THR A 262 3.82 -19.62 -5.02
C THR A 262 4.83 -19.03 -4.03
N THR A 263 5.18 -17.75 -4.19
CA THR A 263 6.14 -17.02 -3.36
C THR A 263 5.51 -16.36 -2.12
N VAL A 264 4.21 -16.52 -1.90
CA VAL A 264 3.52 -16.01 -0.70
C VAL A 264 2.78 -17.16 -0.01
N ALA A 265 2.58 -17.03 1.29
CA ALA A 265 1.64 -17.88 2.00
C ALA A 265 0.23 -17.39 1.73
N CYS A 266 -0.56 -18.26 1.10
CA CYS A 266 -1.91 -17.94 0.71
C CYS A 266 -2.83 -19.13 0.94
N GLU A 267 -3.86 -18.92 1.74
CA GLU A 267 -4.85 -19.93 2.13
C GLU A 267 -6.23 -19.60 1.54
N TRP A 268 -7.01 -20.62 1.22
CA TRP A 268 -8.41 -20.46 0.83
C TRP A 268 -9.32 -20.48 2.07
N ILE A 269 -9.95 -19.35 2.38
CA ILE A 269 -10.95 -19.22 3.46
C ILE A 269 -12.18 -18.57 2.83
N PRO A 270 -13.14 -19.33 2.29
CA PRO A 270 -14.18 -18.80 1.41
C PRO A 270 -15.12 -17.83 2.12
N ALA A 271 -15.48 -16.74 1.45
CA ALA A 271 -16.71 -16.02 1.75
C ALA A 271 -17.91 -16.90 1.34
N PRO A 272 -18.94 -17.07 2.19
CA PRO A 272 -20.09 -17.90 1.85
C PRO A 272 -20.91 -17.26 0.73
N TYR A 273 -21.41 -18.11 -0.17
CA TYR A 273 -22.39 -17.72 -1.18
C TYR A 273 -23.66 -18.54 -0.99
N GLN A 274 -24.65 -17.93 -0.36
CA GLN A 274 -25.90 -18.58 0.03
C GLN A 274 -27.05 -17.57 0.09
N GLU A 275 -28.26 -18.03 -0.18
CA GLU A 275 -29.48 -17.26 0.05
C GLU A 275 -29.73 -17.11 1.56
N PHE A 276 -30.21 -15.94 1.95
CA PHE A 276 -30.79 -15.69 3.27
C PHE A 276 -32.14 -14.97 3.09
N GLY A 277 -32.84 -14.61 4.17
CA GLY A 277 -34.22 -14.09 4.09
C GLY A 277 -34.42 -12.92 3.11
N ASP A 278 -35.68 -12.63 2.77
CA ASP A 278 -36.08 -11.49 1.91
C ASP A 278 -35.58 -11.51 0.45
N ASN A 279 -35.29 -12.70 -0.10
CA ASN A 279 -34.69 -12.90 -1.43
C ASN A 279 -33.30 -12.24 -1.58
N ASP A 280 -32.59 -12.04 -0.47
CA ASP A 280 -31.22 -11.56 -0.49
C ASP A 280 -30.25 -12.75 -0.46
N TYR A 281 -29.02 -12.52 -0.91
CA TYR A 281 -28.03 -13.57 -1.03
C TYR A 281 -26.62 -13.06 -0.96
N GLY A 282 -25.76 -13.90 -0.38
CA GLY A 282 -24.30 -13.75 -0.33
C GLY A 282 -23.79 -12.36 0.03
N ASN A 283 -22.48 -12.23 -0.09
CA ASN A 283 -21.76 -10.97 0.08
C ASN A 283 -21.00 -10.55 -1.18
N HIS A 284 -21.24 -11.24 -2.31
CA HIS A 284 -20.59 -11.03 -3.61
C HIS A 284 -21.53 -11.47 -4.74
N ASP A 285 -21.19 -11.19 -6.00
CA ASP A 285 -21.95 -11.66 -7.16
C ASP A 285 -21.13 -12.64 -8.00
N LEU A 286 -21.74 -13.77 -8.40
CA LEU A 286 -21.10 -14.71 -9.32
C LEU A 286 -20.89 -14.06 -10.69
N ALA A 287 -19.74 -14.30 -11.31
CA ALA A 287 -19.39 -13.81 -12.64
C ALA A 287 -18.38 -14.74 -13.36
N ASP A 288 -17.89 -14.31 -14.53
CA ASP A 288 -16.93 -15.04 -15.36
C ASP A 288 -15.77 -14.12 -15.81
N ARG A 289 -15.23 -13.32 -14.89
CA ARG A 289 -14.07 -12.45 -15.17
C ARG A 289 -12.77 -13.29 -15.28
N PRO A 290 -11.80 -12.89 -16.12
CA PRO A 290 -11.82 -11.75 -17.02
C PRO A 290 -12.50 -12.04 -18.38
N ASN A 291 -13.12 -13.21 -18.58
CA ASN A 291 -13.72 -13.58 -19.87
C ASN A 291 -14.92 -12.69 -20.23
N SER A 292 -15.76 -12.36 -19.26
CA SER A 292 -16.96 -11.54 -19.45
C SER A 292 -16.65 -10.04 -19.42
N GLN A 293 -15.79 -9.61 -18.49
CA GLN A 293 -15.35 -8.23 -18.30
C GLN A 293 -13.92 -8.26 -17.73
N PRO A 294 -12.99 -7.43 -18.23
CA PRO A 294 -11.62 -7.42 -17.74
C PRO A 294 -11.52 -6.85 -16.32
N ILE A 295 -10.50 -7.32 -15.60
CA ILE A 295 -10.09 -6.79 -14.31
C ILE A 295 -9.05 -5.68 -14.59
N ARG A 296 -9.41 -4.44 -14.25
CA ARG A 296 -8.66 -3.21 -14.55
C ARG A 296 -7.94 -2.64 -13.35
N TYR A 297 -8.47 -2.86 -12.15
CA TYR A 297 -7.97 -2.22 -10.93
C TYR A 297 -7.63 -3.23 -9.85
N ILE A 298 -6.71 -2.83 -8.99
CA ILE A 298 -6.49 -3.43 -7.68
C ILE A 298 -6.74 -2.33 -6.65
N VAL A 299 -7.63 -2.57 -5.69
CA VAL A 299 -7.95 -1.61 -4.63
C VAL A 299 -7.32 -2.09 -3.33
N VAL A 300 -6.45 -1.24 -2.76
CA VAL A 300 -5.80 -1.43 -1.47
C VAL A 300 -6.68 -0.76 -0.42
N HIS A 301 -7.03 -1.54 0.59
CA HIS A 301 -7.79 -1.11 1.75
C HIS A 301 -7.01 -1.32 3.03
N ASP A 302 -7.42 -0.65 4.09
CA ASP A 302 -7.19 -1.12 5.46
C ASP A 302 -8.51 -1.49 6.13
N THR A 303 -8.46 -2.49 7.01
CA THR A 303 -9.66 -3.16 7.54
C THR A 303 -10.42 -2.36 8.61
N GLU A 304 -9.84 -1.29 9.14
CA GLU A 304 -10.23 -0.67 10.41
C GLU A 304 -10.47 -1.71 11.54
N GLY A 305 -9.63 -2.75 11.59
CA GLY A 305 -9.88 -3.96 12.36
C GLY A 305 -8.70 -4.91 12.50
N TYR A 306 -8.94 -6.01 13.23
CA TYR A 306 -7.99 -7.09 13.43
C TYR A 306 -8.33 -8.31 12.60
N TRP A 307 -7.31 -9.12 12.28
CA TRP A 307 -7.41 -10.31 11.45
C TRP A 307 -8.59 -11.24 11.78
N ASP A 308 -8.78 -11.59 13.06
CA ASP A 308 -9.84 -12.53 13.45
C ASP A 308 -11.23 -11.92 13.20
N THR A 309 -11.41 -10.64 13.51
CA THR A 309 -12.64 -9.89 13.20
C THR A 309 -12.86 -9.80 11.69
N THR A 310 -11.82 -9.48 10.92
CA THR A 310 -11.88 -9.43 9.45
C THR A 310 -12.33 -10.78 8.86
N LEU A 311 -11.83 -11.89 9.40
CA LEU A 311 -12.27 -13.23 8.99
C LEU A 311 -13.71 -13.56 9.40
N GLU A 312 -14.16 -13.10 10.57
CA GLU A 312 -15.56 -13.25 10.98
C GLU A 312 -16.50 -12.47 10.04
N LEU A 313 -16.15 -11.22 9.71
CA LEU A 313 -16.94 -10.35 8.84
C LEU A 313 -17.08 -10.88 7.42
N VAL A 314 -15.98 -11.30 6.78
CA VAL A 314 -16.03 -11.81 5.40
C VAL A 314 -16.75 -13.17 5.29
N GLN A 315 -16.84 -13.91 6.39
CA GLN A 315 -17.56 -15.18 6.49
C GLN A 315 -19.01 -15.00 6.96
N ASP A 316 -19.44 -13.78 7.30
CA ASP A 316 -20.85 -13.48 7.53
C ASP A 316 -21.54 -13.29 6.17
N PRO A 317 -22.49 -14.16 5.78
CA PRO A 317 -23.19 -14.03 4.51
C PRO A 317 -24.02 -12.76 4.41
N THR A 318 -24.35 -12.11 5.53
CA THR A 318 -25.16 -10.88 5.57
C THR A 318 -24.33 -9.59 5.53
N TYR A 319 -23.00 -9.71 5.42
CA TYR A 319 -22.07 -8.59 5.41
C TYR A 319 -21.48 -8.34 4.01
N VAL A 320 -20.47 -7.46 3.91
CA VAL A 320 -19.75 -7.17 2.65
C VAL A 320 -18.61 -8.16 2.41
N SER A 321 -17.87 -8.00 1.31
CA SER A 321 -16.76 -8.90 1.00
C SER A 321 -15.64 -8.27 0.17
N TRP A 322 -14.51 -8.96 0.13
CA TRP A 322 -13.31 -8.63 -0.63
C TRP A 322 -12.61 -9.93 -1.05
N GLN A 323 -11.69 -9.87 -2.00
CA GLN A 323 -11.02 -11.07 -2.50
C GLN A 323 -9.93 -11.56 -1.55
N TYR A 324 -9.22 -10.64 -0.88
CA TYR A 324 -8.07 -10.99 -0.06
C TYR A 324 -8.01 -10.23 1.26
N SER A 325 -7.69 -10.92 2.35
CA SER A 325 -7.21 -10.32 3.60
C SER A 325 -5.72 -10.58 3.79
N LEU A 326 -4.99 -9.58 4.29
CA LEU A 326 -3.57 -9.62 4.55
C LEU A 326 -3.29 -9.36 6.03
N ARG A 327 -2.61 -10.31 6.69
CA ARG A 327 -2.27 -10.22 8.11
C ARG A 327 -0.98 -9.45 8.33
N SER A 328 -0.98 -8.53 9.29
CA SER A 328 0.14 -7.64 9.55
C SER A 328 1.35 -8.35 10.17
N THR A 329 1.14 -9.30 11.10
CA THR A 329 2.24 -9.89 11.89
C THR A 329 3.25 -10.71 11.08
N ASP A 330 2.83 -11.33 9.98
CA ASP A 330 3.62 -12.30 9.22
C ASP A 330 3.42 -12.23 7.69
N GLY A 331 2.50 -11.38 7.20
CA GLY A 331 2.19 -11.27 5.78
C GLY A 331 1.40 -12.46 5.22
N HIS A 332 0.70 -13.23 6.06
CA HIS A 332 -0.27 -14.25 5.62
C HIS A 332 -1.34 -13.63 4.73
N ILE A 333 -1.74 -14.32 3.66
CA ILE A 333 -2.85 -13.93 2.78
C ILE A 333 -3.97 -14.97 2.84
N ALA A 334 -5.20 -14.54 3.11
CA ALA A 334 -6.38 -15.39 2.90
C ALA A 334 -7.12 -14.92 1.66
N GLN A 335 -7.44 -15.83 0.74
CA GLN A 335 -8.35 -15.56 -0.38
C GLN A 335 -9.77 -16.02 -0.01
N HIS A 336 -10.74 -15.14 -0.21
CA HIS A 336 -12.15 -15.39 0.11
C HIS A 336 -13.03 -15.60 -1.12
N ILE A 337 -12.73 -14.90 -2.22
CA ILE A 337 -13.53 -14.91 -3.45
C ILE A 337 -12.61 -15.14 -4.65
N LYS A 338 -13.09 -15.93 -5.61
CA LYS A 338 -12.37 -16.20 -6.87
C LYS A 338 -12.34 -14.97 -7.75
N HIS A 339 -11.25 -14.77 -8.50
CA HIS A 339 -11.08 -13.58 -9.35
C HIS A 339 -12.21 -13.39 -10.35
N LYS A 340 -12.82 -14.51 -10.78
CA LYS A 340 -13.94 -14.49 -11.71
C LYS A 340 -15.20 -13.82 -11.16
N ASP A 341 -15.40 -13.84 -9.84
CA ASP A 341 -16.59 -13.35 -9.13
C ASP A 341 -16.33 -11.94 -8.56
N VAL A 342 -17.40 -11.17 -8.35
CA VAL A 342 -17.34 -9.74 -7.99
C VAL A 342 -17.63 -9.55 -6.51
N ALA A 343 -16.60 -9.16 -5.74
CA ALA A 343 -16.75 -8.79 -4.33
C ALA A 343 -17.31 -7.37 -4.16
N TRP A 344 -17.88 -7.07 -2.99
CA TRP A 344 -18.49 -5.78 -2.66
C TRP A 344 -17.60 -4.98 -1.71
N HIS A 345 -16.53 -4.36 -2.22
CA HIS A 345 -15.51 -3.72 -1.37
C HIS A 345 -15.29 -2.22 -1.64
N ALA A 346 -15.65 -1.70 -2.80
CA ALA A 346 -15.22 -0.37 -3.26
C ALA A 346 -16.31 0.72 -3.22
N GLY A 347 -17.54 0.39 -2.85
CA GLY A 347 -18.67 1.33 -2.85
C GLY A 347 -19.07 1.89 -4.22
N ASN A 348 -18.50 1.36 -5.29
CA ASN A 348 -18.78 1.74 -6.65
C ASN A 348 -18.85 0.49 -7.52
N TRP A 349 -20.04 0.16 -8.01
CA TRP A 349 -20.27 -1.08 -8.75
C TRP A 349 -19.44 -1.20 -10.04
N TYR A 350 -19.15 -0.09 -10.73
CA TYR A 350 -18.26 -0.09 -11.89
C TYR A 350 -16.84 -0.55 -11.49
N VAL A 351 -16.35 -0.05 -10.35
CA VAL A 351 -15.02 -0.40 -9.83
C VAL A 351 -15.03 -1.82 -9.24
N ASN A 352 -16.02 -2.20 -8.42
CA ASN A 352 -16.17 -3.56 -7.90
C ASN A 352 -16.14 -4.60 -9.04
N ALA A 353 -16.99 -4.42 -10.06
CA ALA A 353 -17.05 -5.34 -11.20
C ALA A 353 -15.73 -5.38 -12.01
N GLY A 354 -14.95 -4.31 -12.00
CA GLY A 354 -13.67 -4.20 -12.69
C GLY A 354 -12.43 -4.43 -11.82
N SER A 355 -12.54 -4.86 -10.56
CA SER A 355 -11.37 -4.87 -9.64
C SER A 355 -11.23 -6.11 -8.76
N ILE A 356 -10.08 -6.16 -8.07
CA ILE A 356 -9.75 -7.06 -6.98
C ILE A 356 -9.42 -6.20 -5.75
N GLY A 357 -10.12 -6.41 -4.64
CA GLY A 357 -9.92 -5.75 -3.35
C GLY A 357 -9.00 -6.54 -2.41
N LEU A 358 -8.06 -5.82 -1.78
CA LEU A 358 -7.10 -6.34 -0.81
C LEU A 358 -7.25 -5.57 0.51
N GLU A 359 -7.75 -6.25 1.53
CA GLU A 359 -7.89 -5.76 2.90
C GLU A 359 -6.62 -5.98 3.70
N HIS A 360 -5.96 -4.91 4.15
CA HIS A 360 -4.78 -4.99 5.00
C HIS A 360 -5.19 -4.81 6.46
N GLU A 361 -4.82 -5.76 7.32
CA GLU A 361 -5.05 -5.64 8.76
C GLU A 361 -4.43 -4.33 9.29
N GLY A 362 -5.29 -3.40 9.71
CA GLY A 362 -4.89 -2.13 10.29
C GLY A 362 -6.01 -1.10 10.43
N PHE A 363 -5.61 0.15 10.70
CA PHE A 363 -6.49 1.28 11.04
C PHE A 363 -5.89 2.58 10.48
N LEU A 364 -6.65 3.37 9.74
CA LEU A 364 -6.18 4.64 9.15
C LEU A 364 -6.04 5.76 10.20
N ALA A 365 -6.99 5.83 11.15
CA ALA A 365 -7.07 6.93 12.12
C ALA A 365 -6.19 6.70 13.37
N SER A 366 -5.34 5.67 13.32
CA SER A 366 -4.27 5.41 14.28
C SER A 366 -2.96 5.96 13.69
N PRO A 367 -2.60 7.23 13.94
CA PRO A 367 -1.53 7.94 13.23
C PRO A 367 -0.11 7.42 13.53
N ASP A 368 0.00 6.55 14.52
CA ASP A 368 1.22 5.87 14.93
C ASP A 368 1.41 4.50 14.27
N ALA A 369 0.41 4.07 13.50
CA ALA A 369 0.26 2.70 13.02
C ALA A 369 0.95 2.52 11.67
N TRP A 370 2.25 2.22 11.75
CA TRP A 370 3.00 1.73 10.61
C TRP A 370 2.60 0.29 10.29
N TYR A 371 2.64 -0.04 9.00
CA TYR A 371 2.40 -1.39 8.48
C TYR A 371 3.73 -2.16 8.40
N THR A 372 3.72 -3.44 8.75
CA THR A 372 4.96 -4.24 8.78
C THR A 372 5.56 -4.46 7.40
N GLU A 373 6.87 -4.63 7.36
CA GLU A 373 7.58 -4.95 6.11
C GLU A 373 7.15 -6.31 5.55
N ALA A 374 6.83 -7.28 6.43
CA ALA A 374 6.29 -8.58 6.05
C ALA A 374 4.99 -8.45 5.24
N MET A 375 4.03 -7.63 5.70
CA MET A 375 2.78 -7.42 5.00
C MET A 375 2.97 -6.67 3.68
N TYR A 376 3.74 -5.58 3.67
CA TYR A 376 4.05 -4.83 2.45
C TYR A 376 4.66 -5.73 1.35
N ARG A 377 5.62 -6.59 1.72
CA ARG A 377 6.29 -7.49 0.76
C ARG A 377 5.37 -8.56 0.21
N SER A 378 4.56 -9.19 1.08
CA SER A 378 3.59 -10.20 0.63
C SER A 378 2.51 -9.59 -0.24
N SER A 379 1.99 -8.41 0.13
CA SER A 379 1.05 -7.63 -0.67
C SER A 379 1.63 -7.26 -2.04
N ALA A 380 2.85 -6.70 -2.08
CA ALA A 380 3.49 -6.30 -3.33
C ALA A 380 3.71 -7.49 -4.28
N ARG A 381 4.05 -8.68 -3.75
CA ARG A 381 4.15 -9.90 -4.57
C ARG A 381 2.80 -10.35 -5.12
N LEU A 382 1.74 -10.30 -4.31
CA LEU A 382 0.38 -10.60 -4.77
C LEU A 382 -0.05 -9.61 -5.85
N VAL A 383 0.10 -8.31 -5.63
CA VAL A 383 -0.28 -7.28 -6.60
C VAL A 383 0.51 -7.39 -7.88
N ARG A 384 1.82 -7.65 -7.84
CA ARG A 384 2.61 -7.91 -9.05
C ARG A 384 2.10 -9.13 -9.82
N TYR A 385 1.79 -10.23 -9.12
CA TYR A 385 1.21 -11.42 -9.74
C TYR A 385 -0.13 -11.14 -10.42
N LEU A 386 -1.02 -10.41 -9.74
CA LEU A 386 -2.33 -10.02 -10.29
C LEU A 386 -2.18 -9.08 -11.48
N ALA A 387 -1.27 -8.11 -11.38
CA ALA A 387 -0.97 -7.16 -12.45
C ALA A 387 -0.41 -7.86 -13.70
N ASP A 388 0.55 -8.77 -13.54
CA ASP A 388 1.08 -9.57 -14.65
C ASP A 388 0.02 -10.49 -15.27
N ARG A 389 -0.85 -11.08 -14.43
CA ARG A 389 -1.90 -12.00 -14.87
C ARG A 389 -2.99 -11.31 -15.68
N TYR A 390 -3.39 -10.09 -15.28
CA TYR A 390 -4.52 -9.37 -15.88
C TYR A 390 -4.10 -8.19 -16.76
N GLY A 391 -2.80 -7.91 -16.88
CA GLY A 391 -2.28 -6.80 -17.67
C GLY A 391 -2.59 -5.44 -17.05
N ILE A 392 -2.67 -5.36 -15.72
CA ILE A 392 -2.99 -4.14 -14.99
C ILE A 392 -1.71 -3.28 -14.87
N PRO A 393 -1.71 -2.03 -15.34
CA PRO A 393 -0.57 -1.13 -15.13
C PRO A 393 -0.26 -0.93 -13.64
N LEU A 394 1.02 -0.96 -13.29
CA LEU A 394 1.49 -0.62 -11.95
C LEU A 394 1.71 0.89 -11.86
N ASP A 395 0.62 1.64 -11.73
CA ASP A 395 0.57 3.08 -11.52
C ASP A 395 -0.58 3.46 -10.56
N ARG A 396 -0.70 4.74 -10.20
CA ARG A 396 -1.76 5.24 -9.30
C ARG A 396 -3.09 5.61 -10.02
N GLN A 397 -3.26 5.19 -11.27
CA GLN A 397 -4.57 5.17 -11.96
C GLN A 397 -5.21 3.77 -11.87
N HIS A 398 -4.39 2.72 -11.70
CA HIS A 398 -4.87 1.33 -11.70
C HIS A 398 -4.66 0.57 -10.38
N ILE A 399 -3.61 0.90 -9.63
CA ILE A 399 -3.44 0.49 -8.24
C ILE A 399 -4.00 1.62 -7.40
N LEU A 400 -5.20 1.42 -6.88
CA LEU A 400 -6.00 2.41 -6.16
C LEU A 400 -5.91 2.17 -4.64
N GLY A 401 -6.01 3.24 -3.86
CA GLY A 401 -6.52 3.14 -2.48
C GLY A 401 -8.03 3.35 -2.51
N HIS A 402 -8.78 2.92 -1.51
CA HIS A 402 -10.22 3.21 -1.45
C HIS A 402 -10.48 4.73 -1.45
N ASP A 403 -9.59 5.49 -0.81
CA ASP A 403 -9.52 6.96 -0.84
C ASP A 403 -9.40 7.57 -2.24
N THR A 404 -9.10 6.76 -3.26
CA THR A 404 -9.01 7.18 -4.66
C THR A 404 -10.13 6.62 -5.55
N VAL A 405 -11.06 5.85 -4.97
CA VAL A 405 -12.24 5.34 -5.67
C VAL A 405 -13.31 6.44 -5.77
N PRO A 406 -13.91 6.66 -6.95
CA PRO A 406 -14.97 7.64 -7.12
C PRO A 406 -16.27 7.24 -6.46
N GLY A 407 -16.93 8.17 -5.77
CA GLY A 407 -18.34 8.04 -5.42
C GLY A 407 -19.21 7.89 -6.69
N PRO A 408 -20.10 6.89 -6.77
CA PRO A 408 -20.83 6.58 -7.99
C PRO A 408 -21.74 7.70 -8.52
N THR A 409 -22.29 8.54 -7.62
CA THR A 409 -23.13 9.70 -7.96
C THR A 409 -22.81 10.90 -7.06
N THR A 410 -23.42 12.07 -7.34
CA THR A 410 -23.22 13.28 -6.53
C THR A 410 -23.58 13.08 -5.06
N ALA A 411 -24.64 12.33 -4.76
CA ALA A 411 -25.14 12.13 -3.41
C ALA A 411 -24.21 11.24 -2.56
N THR A 412 -23.40 10.39 -3.19
CA THR A 412 -22.50 9.46 -2.50
C THR A 412 -21.10 10.02 -2.28
N ILE A 413 -20.77 11.19 -2.83
CA ILE A 413 -19.45 11.82 -2.65
C ILE A 413 -19.13 12.07 -1.16
N PRO A 414 -20.05 12.57 -0.31
CA PRO A 414 -19.74 12.79 1.10
C PRO A 414 -19.42 11.52 1.90
N GLY A 415 -19.91 10.36 1.44
CA GLY A 415 -19.81 9.09 2.15
C GLY A 415 -18.66 8.18 1.72
N MET A 416 -17.80 8.64 0.79
CA MET A 416 -16.67 7.85 0.31
C MET A 416 -15.68 7.53 1.43
N HIS A 417 -15.07 6.37 1.32
CA HIS A 417 -14.03 5.89 2.20
C HIS A 417 -12.71 6.66 2.08
N THR A 418 -11.86 6.55 3.10
CA THR A 418 -10.59 7.31 3.17
C THR A 418 -9.34 6.47 3.45
N ASP A 419 -9.49 5.15 3.57
CA ASP A 419 -8.43 4.15 3.67
C ASP A 419 -7.69 3.94 2.33
N PRO A 420 -6.41 3.51 2.32
CA PRO A 420 -5.56 3.16 3.46
C PRO A 420 -4.94 4.39 4.16
N GLY A 421 -5.43 5.59 3.83
CA GLY A 421 -5.07 6.82 4.52
C GLY A 421 -3.73 7.44 4.14
N PRO A 422 -3.39 8.56 4.80
CA PRO A 422 -2.20 9.34 4.46
C PRO A 422 -0.89 8.71 4.93
N TYR A 423 -0.96 7.64 5.73
CA TYR A 423 0.19 6.97 6.34
C TYR A 423 0.63 5.71 5.59
N TRP A 424 -0.17 5.17 4.68
CA TRP A 424 0.30 4.14 3.75
C TRP A 424 1.45 4.67 2.89
N ASP A 425 2.61 4.02 2.94
CA ASP A 425 3.82 4.44 2.23
C ASP A 425 3.78 3.92 0.79
N TRP A 426 3.03 4.63 -0.06
CA TRP A 426 2.95 4.35 -1.49
C TRP A 426 4.33 4.38 -2.16
N ARG A 427 5.30 5.15 -1.65
CA ARG A 427 6.64 5.19 -2.24
C ARG A 427 7.34 3.86 -2.06
N HIS A 428 7.42 3.41 -0.81
CA HIS A 428 8.02 2.11 -0.46
C HIS A 428 7.25 0.95 -1.09
N TYR A 429 5.92 1.03 -1.13
CA TYR A 429 5.11 0.00 -1.77
C TYR A 429 5.46 -0.17 -3.27
N PHE A 430 5.63 0.93 -4.01
CA PHE A 430 6.04 0.89 -5.41
C PHE A 430 7.50 0.45 -5.62
N GLU A 431 8.39 0.69 -4.66
CA GLU A 431 9.74 0.08 -4.65
C GLU A 431 9.65 -1.45 -4.58
N LEU A 432 8.81 -1.98 -3.68
CA LEU A 432 8.58 -3.42 -3.52
C LEU A 432 7.84 -4.06 -4.71
N LEU A 433 6.95 -3.32 -5.38
CA LEU A 433 6.32 -3.74 -6.64
C LEU A 433 7.33 -3.87 -7.80
N GLY A 434 8.55 -3.34 -7.64
CA GLY A 434 9.55 -3.29 -8.70
C GLY A 434 9.28 -2.19 -9.74
N LYS A 435 8.49 -1.18 -9.37
CA LYS A 435 8.15 -0.01 -10.17
C LYS A 435 8.36 1.27 -9.37
N PRO A 436 9.59 1.54 -8.89
CA PRO A 436 9.85 2.70 -8.06
C PRO A 436 9.42 3.99 -8.76
N LEU A 437 8.72 4.85 -8.02
CA LEU A 437 8.26 6.14 -8.50
C LEU A 437 9.44 7.10 -8.67
N GLY A 438 9.45 7.88 -9.75
CA GLY A 438 10.53 8.80 -10.06
C GLY A 438 10.17 9.80 -11.14
N ALA A 439 11.08 10.73 -11.41
CA ALA A 439 10.91 11.71 -12.48
C ALA A 439 10.93 11.00 -13.85
N THR A 440 9.94 11.29 -14.70
CA THR A 440 9.90 10.83 -16.10
C THR A 440 10.02 11.99 -17.09
N SER A 441 10.16 13.22 -16.58
CA SER A 441 10.43 14.44 -17.35
C SER A 441 11.29 15.42 -16.53
N GLY A 442 11.74 16.50 -17.18
CA GLY A 442 12.43 17.62 -16.51
C GLY A 442 11.52 18.39 -15.54
N ALA A 443 12.13 19.18 -14.65
CA ALA A 443 11.41 19.93 -13.61
C ALA A 443 10.36 20.93 -14.15
N ASP A 444 10.57 21.43 -15.37
CA ASP A 444 9.68 22.38 -16.05
C ASP A 444 8.47 21.71 -16.75
N SER A 445 8.33 20.38 -16.65
CA SER A 445 7.24 19.64 -17.28
C SER A 445 5.87 20.22 -16.98
N THR A 446 4.95 20.15 -17.95
CA THR A 446 3.55 20.55 -17.75
C THR A 446 2.72 19.50 -16.99
N MET A 447 3.35 18.41 -16.54
CA MET A 447 2.77 17.39 -15.69
C MET A 447 3.76 16.99 -14.59
N VAL A 448 3.24 16.68 -13.41
CA VAL A 448 4.03 16.27 -12.24
C VAL A 448 3.49 14.99 -11.62
N THR A 449 4.38 14.19 -11.03
CA THR A 449 4.04 13.10 -10.10
C THR A 449 4.28 13.59 -8.68
N ILE A 450 3.27 13.47 -7.80
CA ILE A 450 3.42 13.75 -6.37
C ILE A 450 4.40 12.72 -5.79
N LEU A 451 5.49 13.18 -5.19
CA LEU A 451 6.57 12.31 -4.77
C LEU A 451 7.38 12.95 -3.62
N PRO A 452 6.76 13.26 -2.47
CA PRO A 452 7.48 13.73 -1.30
C PRO A 452 8.45 12.67 -0.77
N ASP A 453 9.47 13.11 -0.04
CA ASP A 453 10.20 12.23 0.87
C ASP A 453 9.27 11.85 2.03
N TYR A 454 8.94 10.55 2.16
CA TYR A 454 7.93 10.09 3.11
C TYR A 454 8.30 10.44 4.56
N ALA A 455 9.55 10.16 4.97
CA ALA A 455 10.01 10.37 6.34
C ALA A 455 10.08 11.86 6.71
N ALA A 456 10.42 12.73 5.76
CA ALA A 456 10.54 14.18 5.98
C ALA A 456 9.23 14.95 5.71
N ASN A 457 8.25 14.35 5.03
CA ASN A 457 6.93 14.94 4.79
C ASN A 457 5.98 14.59 5.93
N ARG A 458 5.78 15.55 6.84
CA ARG A 458 5.06 15.36 8.10
C ARG A 458 3.94 16.40 8.27
N PRO A 459 2.91 16.41 7.40
CA PRO A 459 1.77 17.30 7.56
C PRO A 459 1.02 16.98 8.86
N VAL A 460 0.49 18.02 9.52
CA VAL A 460 -0.30 17.85 10.73
C VAL A 460 -1.74 17.47 10.36
N PHE A 461 -2.24 16.39 10.95
CA PHE A 461 -3.63 15.96 10.85
C PHE A 461 -4.34 16.09 12.20
N THR A 462 -5.67 16.14 12.16
CA THR A 462 -6.55 16.09 13.33
C THR A 462 -7.56 14.94 13.17
N GLY A 463 -8.30 14.59 14.23
CA GLY A 463 -9.27 13.51 14.18
C GLY A 463 -8.74 12.15 14.63
N CYS A 464 -7.50 12.08 15.09
CA CYS A 464 -6.95 10.87 15.71
C CYS A 464 -7.24 10.90 17.21
N GLY A 465 -8.46 10.55 17.60
CA GLY A 465 -8.87 10.48 19.01
C GLY A 465 -10.17 11.22 19.31
N SER A 466 -10.60 11.11 20.56
CA SER A 466 -11.81 11.79 21.04
C SER A 466 -11.70 13.31 20.89
N GLY A 467 -12.80 13.94 20.47
CA GLY A 467 -12.89 15.41 20.38
C GLY A 467 -12.09 16.07 19.25
N GLY A 468 -11.61 15.31 18.26
CA GLY A 468 -10.87 15.88 17.11
C GLY A 468 -9.40 16.20 17.42
N ALA A 469 -8.78 15.43 18.32
CA ALA A 469 -7.41 15.59 18.74
C ALA A 469 -6.41 15.62 17.56
N THR A 470 -5.29 16.31 17.76
CA THR A 470 -4.18 16.33 16.81
C THR A 470 -3.55 14.94 16.72
N CYS A 471 -3.38 14.46 15.51
CA CYS A 471 -2.68 13.22 15.21
C CYS A 471 -1.19 13.34 15.54
N ALA A 472 -0.58 12.24 15.99
CA ALA A 472 0.86 12.17 16.12
C ALA A 472 1.55 12.51 14.79
N VAL A 473 2.70 13.18 14.89
CA VAL A 473 3.44 13.65 13.72
C VAL A 473 4.21 12.47 13.12
N HIS A 474 3.78 11.99 11.96
CA HIS A 474 4.36 10.85 11.27
C HIS A 474 4.73 11.21 9.82
N GLY A 475 5.58 10.39 9.19
CA GLY A 475 5.82 10.45 7.75
C GLY A 475 4.53 10.17 6.97
N SER A 476 4.37 10.80 5.81
CA SER A 476 3.09 10.75 5.08
C SER A 476 3.26 10.78 3.58
N SER A 477 2.39 10.05 2.88
CA SER A 477 2.21 10.14 1.44
C SER A 477 1.41 11.37 1.00
N ALA A 478 0.73 12.05 1.92
CA ALA A 478 -0.18 13.14 1.60
C ALA A 478 0.55 14.50 1.51
N VAL A 479 0.23 15.27 0.48
CA VAL A 479 0.66 16.66 0.29
C VAL A 479 -0.57 17.57 0.36
N ARG A 480 -0.47 18.64 1.14
CA ARG A 480 -1.57 19.57 1.39
C ARG A 480 -1.77 20.57 0.23
N LEU A 481 -3.03 20.84 -0.08
CA LEU A 481 -3.46 21.76 -1.12
C LEU A 481 -4.13 23.02 -0.54
N TYR A 482 -3.67 24.16 -1.02
CA TYR A 482 -4.08 25.50 -0.62
C TYR A 482 -4.77 26.23 -1.77
N SER A 483 -5.63 27.20 -1.43
CA SER A 483 -6.33 28.05 -2.40
C SER A 483 -5.43 29.09 -3.08
N ARG A 484 -4.29 29.41 -2.45
CA ARG A 484 -3.27 30.36 -2.95
C ARG A 484 -1.86 29.80 -2.64
N PRO A 485 -0.79 30.32 -3.27
CA PRO A 485 0.59 29.93 -2.97
C PRO A 485 1.08 30.50 -1.63
N ASP A 486 0.37 30.18 -0.55
CA ASP A 486 0.59 30.65 0.81
C ASP A 486 -0.01 29.64 1.80
N VAL A 487 0.79 29.15 2.76
CA VAL A 487 0.35 28.17 3.77
C VAL A 487 -0.65 28.76 4.77
N THR A 488 -0.77 30.09 4.84
CA THR A 488 -1.78 30.77 5.67
C THR A 488 -3.12 30.93 4.93
N SER A 489 -3.14 30.68 3.62
CA SER A 489 -4.39 30.70 2.86
C SER A 489 -5.29 29.51 3.20
N PRO A 490 -6.61 29.64 3.02
CA PRO A 490 -7.52 28.51 3.21
C PRO A 490 -7.13 27.31 2.35
N LEU A 491 -7.37 26.12 2.87
CA LEU A 491 -7.28 24.87 2.11
C LEU A 491 -8.23 24.92 0.91
N ILE A 492 -7.86 24.23 -0.17
CA ILE A 492 -8.72 24.15 -1.36
C ILE A 492 -10.05 23.49 -0.99
N LYS A 493 -11.16 23.95 -1.57
CA LYS A 493 -12.51 23.43 -1.27
C LYS A 493 -12.85 22.22 -2.12
N ASP A 494 -13.52 21.24 -1.54
CA ASP A 494 -14.22 20.18 -2.28
C ASP A 494 -15.74 20.33 -2.11
N ILE A 495 -16.40 20.83 -3.16
CA ILE A 495 -17.85 21.10 -3.15
C ILE A 495 -18.72 19.84 -3.14
N GLY A 496 -18.17 18.68 -3.50
CA GLY A 496 -18.91 17.42 -3.45
C GLY A 496 -18.78 16.74 -2.10
N LEU A 497 -17.61 16.83 -1.46
CA LEU A 497 -17.40 16.33 -0.09
C LEU A 497 -18.06 17.23 0.96
N ARG A 498 -18.09 18.55 0.70
CA ARG A 498 -18.70 19.57 1.57
C ARG A 498 -19.81 20.32 0.83
N PRO A 499 -20.97 19.68 0.56
CA PRO A 499 -22.08 20.30 -0.17
C PRO A 499 -22.74 21.46 0.61
N ASP A 500 -22.49 21.54 1.92
CA ASP A 500 -22.91 22.66 2.78
C ASP A 500 -22.09 23.95 2.56
N GLY A 501 -21.04 23.90 1.72
CA GLY A 501 -20.18 25.02 1.39
C GLY A 501 -19.06 25.31 2.40
N SER A 502 -18.95 24.47 3.44
CA SER A 502 -17.87 24.53 4.42
C SER A 502 -16.49 24.30 3.76
N GLY A 503 -15.44 24.78 4.43
CA GLY A 503 -14.07 24.59 3.94
C GLY A 503 -13.55 23.19 4.24
N SER A 504 -12.61 22.71 3.42
CA SER A 504 -11.83 21.52 3.77
C SER A 504 -11.02 21.77 5.04
N THR A 505 -10.83 20.70 5.80
CA THR A 505 -10.22 20.72 7.14
C THR A 505 -8.89 19.96 7.17
N THR A 506 -8.23 19.97 8.34
CA THR A 506 -7.05 19.13 8.61
C THR A 506 -7.40 17.75 9.14
N ASN A 507 -8.69 17.40 9.21
CA ASN A 507 -9.11 16.09 9.67
C ASN A 507 -8.51 15.00 8.76
N VAL A 508 -8.02 13.92 9.34
CA VAL A 508 -7.38 12.80 8.64
C VAL A 508 -8.32 12.15 7.61
N ASN A 509 -9.63 12.25 7.81
CA ASN A 509 -10.66 11.74 6.90
C ASN A 509 -11.19 12.81 5.91
N ASP A 510 -10.65 14.03 5.93
CA ASP A 510 -11.00 15.06 4.96
C ASP A 510 -10.05 15.00 3.75
N LEU A 511 -10.48 14.27 2.71
CA LEU A 511 -9.74 14.11 1.47
C LEU A 511 -9.75 15.35 0.57
N GLY A 512 -10.57 16.37 0.87
CA GLY A 512 -10.88 17.47 -0.05
C GLY A 512 -9.69 18.36 -0.41
N SER A 513 -8.62 18.32 0.40
CA SER A 513 -7.47 19.21 0.28
C SER A 513 -6.12 18.50 0.27
N ARG A 514 -6.08 17.23 -0.13
CA ARG A 514 -4.83 16.47 -0.23
C ARG A 514 -4.69 15.69 -1.53
N VAL A 515 -3.44 15.47 -1.91
CA VAL A 515 -3.02 14.55 -2.99
C VAL A 515 -2.00 13.59 -2.40
N SER A 516 -1.84 12.42 -3.01
CA SER A 516 -1.04 11.32 -2.47
C SER A 516 0.11 10.93 -3.40
N THR A 517 1.18 10.43 -2.82
CA THR A 517 2.36 9.90 -3.53
C THR A 517 1.98 9.00 -4.71
N GLY A 518 2.65 9.23 -5.84
CA GLY A 518 2.49 8.51 -7.10
C GLY A 518 1.36 9.02 -7.99
N GLN A 519 0.44 9.84 -7.49
CA GLN A 519 -0.60 10.47 -8.30
C GLN A 519 0.00 11.51 -9.25
N GLN A 520 -0.60 11.66 -10.43
CA GLN A 520 -0.09 12.53 -11.49
C GLN A 520 -1.08 13.64 -11.84
N TYR A 521 -0.59 14.87 -11.97
CA TYR A 521 -1.42 16.04 -12.22
C TYR A 521 -0.84 16.94 -13.30
N ALA A 522 -1.71 17.55 -14.10
CA ALA A 522 -1.32 18.60 -15.02
C ALA A 522 -1.07 19.91 -14.25
N VAL A 523 0.06 20.55 -14.53
CA VAL A 523 0.45 21.82 -13.92
C VAL A 523 -0.36 22.95 -14.55
N ALA A 524 -1.02 23.73 -13.70
CA ALA A 524 -1.77 24.91 -14.08
C ALA A 524 -0.91 26.19 -14.02
N GLU A 525 0.02 26.26 -13.06
CA GLU A 525 0.87 27.43 -12.81
C GLU A 525 2.06 27.07 -11.91
N ARG A 526 3.11 27.90 -11.91
CA ARG A 526 4.22 27.85 -10.95
C ARG A 526 4.54 29.25 -10.44
N GLN A 527 4.82 29.38 -9.14
CA GLN A 527 5.18 30.65 -8.52
C GLN A 527 6.21 30.42 -7.40
N GLY A 528 7.49 30.69 -7.67
CA GLY A 528 8.57 30.43 -6.71
C GLY A 528 8.58 28.96 -6.28
N ASP A 529 8.55 28.71 -4.98
CA ASP A 529 8.50 27.37 -4.39
C ASP A 529 7.11 26.70 -4.46
N TRP A 530 6.16 27.25 -5.21
CA TRP A 530 4.79 26.75 -5.30
C TRP A 530 4.44 26.25 -6.68
N THR A 531 3.72 25.14 -6.74
CA THR A 531 3.13 24.59 -7.96
C THR A 531 1.62 24.53 -7.83
N ALA A 532 0.90 25.04 -8.82
CA ALA A 532 -0.55 24.87 -8.95
C ALA A 532 -0.86 23.72 -9.90
N ILE A 533 -1.80 22.87 -9.53
CA ILE A 533 -2.34 21.80 -10.37
C ILE A 533 -3.83 22.03 -10.65
N TRP A 534 -4.33 21.46 -11.76
CA TRP A 534 -5.77 21.37 -11.99
C TRP A 534 -6.37 20.31 -11.08
N PHE A 535 -7.32 20.71 -10.22
CA PHE A 535 -7.90 19.88 -9.17
C PHE A 535 -9.38 20.25 -9.01
N LEU A 536 -10.32 19.32 -9.20
CA LEU A 536 -11.77 19.52 -9.05
C LEU A 536 -12.34 20.78 -9.75
N GLY A 537 -11.90 21.09 -10.97
CA GLY A 537 -12.34 22.26 -11.74
C GLY A 537 -11.70 23.60 -11.33
N GLN A 538 -10.66 23.60 -10.49
CA GLN A 538 -9.99 24.80 -9.97
C GLN A 538 -8.47 24.61 -9.87
N LYS A 539 -7.75 25.70 -9.56
CA LYS A 539 -6.31 25.65 -9.25
C LYS A 539 -6.13 25.30 -7.78
N ALA A 540 -5.30 24.31 -7.48
CA ALA A 540 -4.89 23.95 -6.14
C ALA A 540 -3.36 24.05 -6.00
N TRP A 541 -2.89 24.73 -4.96
CA TRP A 541 -1.48 25.05 -4.76
C TRP A 541 -0.84 24.17 -3.70
N PHE A 542 0.37 23.69 -3.95
CA PHE A 542 1.20 23.02 -2.94
C PHE A 542 2.63 23.53 -2.98
N GLN A 543 3.31 23.44 -1.84
CA GLN A 543 4.73 23.75 -1.73
C GLN A 543 5.55 22.67 -2.42
N ASN A 544 6.37 23.05 -3.39
CA ASN A 544 7.30 22.22 -4.13
C ASN A 544 8.67 22.90 -4.27
N PRO A 545 9.38 23.17 -3.16
CA PRO A 545 10.66 23.88 -3.20
C PRO A 545 11.75 23.02 -3.86
N PRO A 546 12.64 23.59 -4.69
CA PRO A 546 13.68 22.82 -5.38
C PRO A 546 14.62 22.02 -4.45
N GLY A 547 14.85 22.51 -3.23
CA GLY A 547 15.70 21.84 -2.23
C GLY A 547 15.02 20.70 -1.46
N LYS A 548 13.68 20.62 -1.51
CA LYS A 548 12.88 19.55 -0.88
C LYS A 548 11.61 19.31 -1.72
N PRO A 549 11.75 18.77 -2.93
CA PRO A 549 10.63 18.62 -3.84
C PRO A 549 9.57 17.70 -3.25
N THR A 550 8.31 18.09 -3.40
CA THR A 550 7.13 17.28 -3.06
C THR A 550 6.49 16.69 -4.32
N ALA A 551 6.93 17.12 -5.50
CA ALA A 551 6.56 16.55 -6.78
C ALA A 551 7.72 16.61 -7.77
N VAL A 552 7.75 15.66 -8.71
CA VAL A 552 8.77 15.55 -9.76
C VAL A 552 8.13 15.67 -11.14
N GLY A 553 8.90 16.14 -12.13
CA GLY A 553 8.44 16.25 -13.51
C GLY A 553 8.05 14.88 -14.09
N ALA A 554 6.94 14.85 -14.83
CA ALA A 554 6.40 13.63 -15.41
C ALA A 554 5.99 13.82 -16.88
N THR A 555 5.96 12.73 -17.66
CA THR A 555 5.43 12.68 -19.02
C THR A 555 4.18 11.80 -19.07
N GLY A 556 3.23 12.13 -19.95
CA GLY A 556 1.98 11.39 -20.08
C GLY A 556 1.01 12.07 -21.04
N LEU A 557 -0.24 11.62 -21.00
CA LEU A 557 -1.34 12.20 -21.77
C LEU A 557 -2.28 12.95 -20.84
N VAL A 558 -2.87 14.02 -21.36
CA VAL A 558 -3.90 14.79 -20.69
C VAL A 558 -5.12 14.92 -21.58
N VAL A 559 -6.30 15.00 -20.96
CA VAL A 559 -7.54 15.39 -21.64
C VAL A 559 -7.84 16.87 -21.40
N THR A 560 -8.49 17.49 -22.37
CA THR A 560 -9.03 18.87 -22.28
C THR A 560 -10.33 18.94 -23.08
N PRO A 561 -11.26 19.87 -22.78
CA PRO A 561 -12.49 19.98 -23.54
C PRO A 561 -12.24 20.22 -25.04
N ARG A 562 -13.12 19.71 -25.89
CA ARG A 562 -13.11 20.05 -27.33
C ARG A 562 -13.32 21.54 -27.54
N ASP A 563 -12.82 22.04 -28.67
CA ASP A 563 -13.02 23.43 -29.05
C ASP A 563 -14.52 23.75 -29.17
N GLY A 564 -14.92 24.93 -28.69
CA GLY A 564 -16.32 25.36 -28.65
C GLY A 564 -17.07 25.00 -27.37
N LEU A 565 -16.55 24.08 -26.54
CA LEU A 565 -17.16 23.75 -25.24
C LEU A 565 -16.60 24.67 -24.14
N ALA A 566 -17.49 25.27 -23.34
CA ALA A 566 -17.11 26.09 -22.19
C ALA A 566 -16.75 25.23 -20.97
N ASP A 567 -17.45 24.11 -20.83
CA ASP A 567 -17.26 23.11 -19.78
C ASP A 567 -17.86 21.77 -20.23
N ILE A 568 -17.48 20.69 -19.55
CA ILE A 568 -18.01 19.33 -19.79
C ILE A 568 -18.30 18.63 -18.45
N PRO A 569 -19.26 17.69 -18.43
CA PRO A 569 -19.56 16.88 -17.24
C PRO A 569 -18.42 15.90 -16.90
N VAL A 570 -18.32 15.60 -15.60
CA VAL A 570 -17.44 14.57 -15.04
C VAL A 570 -18.33 13.54 -14.34
N TYR A 571 -17.96 12.27 -14.39
CA TYR A 571 -18.76 11.15 -13.90
C TYR A 571 -17.94 10.28 -12.93
N GLY A 572 -18.60 9.74 -11.91
CA GLY A 572 -17.98 8.76 -11.00
C GLY A 572 -17.94 7.32 -11.56
N ARG A 573 -18.61 7.08 -12.69
CA ARG A 573 -18.69 5.78 -13.37
C ARG A 573 -18.76 5.96 -14.88
N ALA A 574 -18.18 5.02 -15.63
CA ALA A 574 -18.32 4.95 -17.09
C ALA A 574 -19.43 3.94 -17.47
N TYR A 575 -20.68 4.31 -17.23
CA TYR A 575 -21.83 3.48 -17.62
C TYR A 575 -22.24 3.68 -19.08
N PRO A 576 -22.79 2.65 -19.74
CA PRO A 576 -23.17 2.72 -21.14
C PRO A 576 -24.42 3.59 -21.35
N GLU A 577 -24.61 4.06 -22.57
CA GLU A 577 -25.81 4.78 -22.97
C GLU A 577 -27.07 3.90 -22.86
N ALA A 578 -28.25 4.51 -22.61
CA ALA A 578 -29.49 3.78 -22.37
C ALA A 578 -29.89 2.80 -23.50
N SER A 579 -29.51 3.10 -24.74
CA SER A 579 -29.79 2.23 -25.90
C SER A 579 -28.93 0.97 -25.97
N ALA A 580 -27.89 0.84 -25.14
CA ALA A 580 -27.06 -0.36 -25.06
C ALA A 580 -27.71 -1.48 -24.23
N TYR A 581 -28.65 -1.13 -23.34
CA TYR A 581 -29.27 -2.09 -22.43
C TYR A 581 -30.26 -2.99 -23.19
N PRO A 582 -30.11 -4.31 -23.12
CA PRO A 582 -31.03 -5.23 -23.77
C PRO A 582 -32.39 -5.27 -23.05
N ALA A 583 -33.40 -5.78 -23.74
CA ALA A 583 -34.71 -6.01 -23.13
C ALA A 583 -34.59 -6.87 -21.86
N GLY A 584 -35.25 -6.45 -20.79
CA GLY A 584 -35.21 -7.10 -19.48
C GLY A 584 -34.12 -6.62 -18.54
N VAL A 585 -33.17 -5.78 -19.00
CA VAL A 585 -32.16 -5.14 -18.14
C VAL A 585 -32.49 -3.65 -18.01
N PRO A 586 -32.83 -3.15 -16.80
CA PRO A 586 -33.10 -1.73 -16.58
C PRO A 586 -31.88 -0.87 -16.89
N ALA A 587 -32.06 0.16 -17.73
CA ALA A 587 -31.02 1.12 -18.03
C ALA A 587 -30.63 1.93 -16.79
N GLN A 588 -29.33 1.98 -16.48
CA GLN A 588 -28.81 2.78 -15.37
C GLN A 588 -28.58 4.23 -15.81
N ALA A 589 -28.83 5.17 -14.90
CA ALA A 589 -28.63 6.58 -15.18
C ALA A 589 -27.14 6.95 -15.23
N VAL A 590 -26.75 7.73 -16.22
CA VAL A 590 -25.41 8.34 -16.30
C VAL A 590 -25.46 9.68 -15.55
N SER A 591 -25.10 9.65 -14.27
CA SER A 591 -25.24 10.79 -13.35
C SER A 591 -23.97 11.66 -13.29
N PRO A 592 -23.99 12.90 -13.79
CA PRO A 592 -22.85 13.80 -13.67
C PRO A 592 -22.65 14.25 -12.21
N TRP A 593 -21.39 14.39 -11.83
CA TRP A 593 -20.97 15.02 -10.58
C TRP A 593 -21.22 16.54 -10.56
N PRO A 594 -21.14 17.20 -9.39
CA PRO A 594 -21.35 18.65 -9.29
C PRO A 594 -20.18 19.46 -9.86
N TYR A 595 -19.03 18.82 -10.10
CA TYR A 595 -17.87 19.44 -10.71
C TYR A 595 -17.97 19.47 -12.24
N LYS A 596 -17.20 20.37 -12.84
CA LYS A 596 -17.06 20.49 -14.29
C LYS A 596 -15.59 20.56 -14.68
N LEU A 597 -15.28 20.04 -15.86
CA LEU A 597 -13.98 20.25 -16.50
C LEU A 597 -14.11 21.46 -17.42
N LEU A 598 -13.49 22.59 -17.04
CA LEU A 598 -13.68 23.88 -17.71
C LEU A 598 -12.73 24.04 -18.90
N LYS A 599 -13.11 24.91 -19.85
CA LYS A 599 -12.29 25.27 -21.01
C LYS A 599 -10.87 25.68 -20.57
N GLY A 600 -9.87 25.08 -21.22
CA GLY A 600 -8.45 25.35 -20.97
C GLY A 600 -7.84 24.54 -19.82
N GLN A 601 -8.65 23.82 -19.04
CA GLN A 601 -8.14 22.89 -18.03
C GLN A 601 -7.64 21.61 -18.67
N LYS A 602 -6.70 20.96 -17.98
CA LYS A 602 -6.07 19.70 -18.41
C LYS A 602 -6.06 18.73 -17.24
N TYR A 603 -6.36 17.47 -17.50
CA TYR A 603 -6.33 16.40 -16.49
C TYR A 603 -5.61 15.19 -17.04
N VAL A 604 -4.74 14.58 -16.23
CA VAL A 604 -3.99 13.37 -16.62
C VAL A 604 -4.98 12.23 -16.85
N THR A 605 -4.78 11.43 -17.90
CA THR A 605 -5.66 10.29 -18.20
C THR A 605 -4.98 8.95 -17.97
N GLY A 606 -5.70 8.04 -17.30
CA GLY A 606 -5.33 6.63 -17.12
C GLY A 606 -5.58 5.77 -18.36
N GLY A 607 -6.37 6.27 -19.31
CA GLY A 607 -6.66 5.56 -20.56
C GLY A 607 -8.12 5.65 -20.98
N LEU A 608 -8.41 5.00 -22.11
CA LEU A 608 -9.75 4.93 -22.69
C LEU A 608 -10.43 3.63 -22.24
N VAL A 609 -11.66 3.72 -21.74
CA VAL A 609 -12.49 2.59 -21.31
C VAL A 609 -13.86 2.65 -22.00
N PRO A 610 -14.51 1.50 -22.26
CA PRO A 610 -15.87 1.49 -22.77
C PRO A 610 -16.87 1.86 -21.67
N GLY A 611 -18.05 2.33 -22.07
CA GLY A 611 -19.20 2.32 -21.18
C GLY A 611 -19.59 0.88 -20.87
N GLU A 612 -19.56 0.47 -19.60
CA GLU A 612 -19.85 -0.90 -19.18
C GLU A 612 -20.64 -0.96 -17.86
N TYR A 613 -21.52 -1.95 -17.75
CA TYR A 613 -22.29 -2.23 -16.54
C TYR A 613 -22.53 -3.73 -16.42
N TYR A 614 -22.24 -4.29 -15.24
CA TYR A 614 -22.54 -5.69 -14.95
C TYR A 614 -23.91 -5.81 -14.28
N TYR A 615 -24.90 -6.32 -15.00
CA TYR A 615 -26.20 -6.63 -14.41
C TYR A 615 -26.13 -8.02 -13.76
N ALA A 616 -26.19 -8.06 -12.43
CA ALA A 616 -26.24 -9.27 -11.63
C ALA A 616 -27.19 -9.01 -10.47
N VAL A 617 -28.41 -9.55 -10.50
CA VAL A 617 -29.44 -9.23 -9.49
C VAL A 617 -30.12 -10.49 -8.93
N THR A 618 -29.62 -11.66 -9.30
CA THR A 618 -30.17 -12.97 -8.94
C THR A 618 -29.09 -13.80 -8.25
N PHE A 619 -29.50 -14.77 -7.42
CA PHE A 619 -28.56 -15.66 -6.74
C PHE A 619 -27.77 -16.55 -7.70
N ASP A 620 -28.38 -17.01 -8.80
CA ASP A 620 -27.64 -17.71 -9.83
C ASP A 620 -27.26 -16.77 -10.98
N THR A 621 -26.46 -17.28 -11.91
CA THR A 621 -26.02 -16.50 -13.08
C THR A 621 -27.11 -16.39 -14.17
N SER A 622 -28.33 -16.87 -13.93
CA SER A 622 -29.41 -16.79 -14.90
C SER A 622 -29.87 -15.34 -15.04
N GLY A 623 -29.70 -14.79 -16.25
CA GLY A 623 -30.01 -13.38 -16.51
C GLY A 623 -28.88 -12.41 -16.19
N HIS A 624 -27.76 -12.85 -15.60
CA HIS A 624 -26.57 -12.02 -15.47
C HIS A 624 -26.07 -11.59 -16.85
N ARG A 625 -25.71 -10.32 -17.00
CA ARG A 625 -25.32 -9.75 -18.30
C ARG A 625 -24.32 -8.61 -18.12
N VAL A 626 -23.19 -8.70 -18.82
CA VAL A 626 -22.35 -7.52 -19.05
C VAL A 626 -22.97 -6.72 -20.21
N VAL A 627 -23.36 -5.48 -19.93
CA VAL A 627 -23.82 -4.50 -20.92
C VAL A 627 -22.63 -3.65 -21.32
N VAL A 628 -22.31 -3.60 -22.61
CA VAL A 628 -21.24 -2.76 -23.17
C VAL A 628 -21.86 -1.80 -24.18
N GLY A 629 -21.65 -0.51 -23.95
CA GLY A 629 -22.15 0.58 -24.80
C GLY A 629 -21.18 0.96 -25.91
N LYS A 630 -21.60 1.92 -26.74
CA LYS A 630 -20.77 2.57 -27.76
C LYS A 630 -20.09 3.82 -27.24
N ASP A 631 -20.63 4.44 -26.19
CA ASP A 631 -19.98 5.56 -25.52
C ASP A 631 -18.64 5.09 -24.94
N LEU A 632 -17.59 5.87 -25.20
CA LEU A 632 -16.26 5.66 -24.64
C LEU A 632 -15.95 6.78 -23.65
N TYR A 633 -15.17 6.46 -22.63
CA TYR A 633 -14.79 7.36 -21.56
C TYR A 633 -13.27 7.38 -21.40
N TYR A 634 -12.72 8.54 -21.05
CA TYR A 634 -11.38 8.61 -20.51
C TYR A 634 -11.46 8.59 -18.99
N GLU A 635 -10.73 7.67 -18.38
CA GLU A 635 -10.39 7.77 -16.96
C GLU A 635 -9.40 8.91 -16.75
N ILE A 636 -9.60 9.70 -15.70
CA ILE A 636 -8.77 10.85 -15.37
C ILE A 636 -8.44 10.93 -13.87
N GLN A 637 -7.26 11.43 -13.53
CA GLN A 637 -6.98 11.91 -12.18
C GLN A 637 -7.80 13.18 -11.93
N PHE A 638 -8.80 13.15 -11.07
CA PHE A 638 -9.68 14.28 -10.79
C PHE A 638 -9.90 14.46 -9.27
N GLY A 639 -9.24 15.47 -8.70
CA GLY A 639 -9.17 15.59 -7.25
C GLY A 639 -8.18 14.59 -6.65
N HIS A 640 -8.52 14.02 -5.50
CA HIS A 640 -7.75 12.93 -4.87
C HIS A 640 -8.02 11.56 -5.50
N ARG A 641 -8.96 11.44 -6.45
CA ARG A 641 -9.50 10.16 -6.97
C ARG A 641 -9.46 10.07 -8.50
N VAL A 642 -9.74 8.87 -9.03
CA VAL A 642 -10.06 8.71 -10.46
C VAL A 642 -11.49 9.15 -10.75
N ALA A 643 -11.77 9.53 -12.00
CA ALA A 643 -13.10 9.88 -12.50
C ALA A 643 -13.17 9.66 -14.02
N PHE A 644 -14.34 9.85 -14.62
CA PHE A 644 -14.56 9.59 -16.04
C PHE A 644 -15.14 10.79 -16.77
N VAL A 645 -14.69 11.01 -18.02
CA VAL A 645 -15.26 12.00 -18.95
C VAL A 645 -15.53 11.33 -20.30
N LYS A 646 -16.61 11.71 -20.98
CA LYS A 646 -16.92 11.14 -22.30
C LYS A 646 -15.85 11.52 -23.32
N ALA A 647 -15.35 10.54 -24.08
CA ALA A 647 -14.37 10.75 -25.14
C ALA A 647 -14.89 11.65 -26.27
N ALA A 648 -16.22 11.71 -26.44
CA ALA A 648 -16.88 12.61 -27.37
C ALA A 648 -16.69 14.09 -26.99
N ASP A 649 -16.44 14.42 -25.72
CA ASP A 649 -16.41 15.80 -25.20
C ASP A 649 -14.98 16.34 -25.04
N VAL A 650 -13.96 15.48 -25.16
CA VAL A 650 -12.55 15.84 -24.94
C VAL A 650 -11.65 15.61 -26.15
N ARG A 651 -10.49 16.25 -26.12
CA ARG A 651 -9.31 15.89 -26.91
C ARG A 651 -8.23 15.37 -25.99
N VAL A 652 -7.45 14.43 -26.48
CA VAL A 652 -6.23 13.95 -25.81
C VAL A 652 -5.03 14.66 -26.40
N LEU A 653 -4.15 15.13 -25.53
CA LEU A 653 -2.91 15.83 -25.88
C LEU A 653 -1.75 15.24 -25.08
N PRO A 654 -0.52 15.24 -25.61
CA PRO A 654 0.66 15.05 -24.79
C PRO A 654 0.72 16.12 -23.69
N ALA A 655 1.17 15.73 -22.51
CA ALA A 655 1.56 16.65 -21.45
C ALA A 655 2.86 17.35 -21.83
N GLY A 656 2.73 18.38 -22.68
CA GLY A 656 3.67 19.47 -23.01
C GLY A 656 5.16 19.17 -22.98
#